data_AF-A0A401KDL3-F1
#
_entry.id   AF-A0A401KDL3-F1
#
_cell.length_a   1.000
_cell.length_b   1.000
_cell.length_c   1.000
_cell.angle_alpha   90.00
_cell.angle_beta   90.00
_cell.angle_gamma   90.00
#
_symmetry.space_group_name_H-M   'P 1'
#
loop_
_entity.id
_entity.type
_entity.pdbx_description
1 polymer ?
#
loop_
_entity_poly.entity_id
_entity_poly.type
_entity_poly.pdbx_seq_one_letter_code
_entity_poly.pdbx_strand_id
1 'polypeptide(L)'
;MSRTRVLLVGAAGETGGSIANGLLENPGFEVHALVRPRSVQKPAIVALQERGVQIRKGDLKGPEESLADVLTGIDVVVSCVGPAEQQDQIPLAKAAKSAGVQRFIPCGFITVAPPGGIMWLRDEKETVYNHIKQLRLPYTIIDIGWWYQLSYPRLGSGRTDYAMTTANNEIVGDGNTPLALTDLRDIGRYVAKIIVDDRTLNKMVFAYNTVLTQNQIYDLLEEISEEKIQRNYIPEETIYTRVLAARQSSETYPFDPVKFIPRYLAENQLSWGVRGDNNPEYAKYLGYLTSKDLYPDFAPHDFREYLETVVRGTAKGVYTDRVISKAHQRMFPRTESSDSLYTRIFPRTESSDSLYMSRFDDLRRERIVQGRCVGVVVYLVLCALGEVASWSPDPSMTDHATRLCDPALGFTLGWIYWFKFMVVIPNQLAAGELLISYWQDNEAKYSVLWTTAFLGVIIAANSMCGRYLGKYEVILSFFKVLVMSGLMALSIVLALGGGPDRDMKGFRYWRDPGAFANGTGGAVAGTVRAICRTVPSATLAYLGSELMGMTILRTQNPRKAAGRAIKVTFYRILVFNIVNITLLGMLVPHDTHMLAFSHNAPQHRTASAFVAVAQSAGPSVIPHILNACLLLFVLSAANQALQMASVTLHGLSLDKNAPYFLCRTNRRGTPIYSLGTCSALACLAYLNISSGSKRLFEYSVNLVSMFSILTWASILVIHFSFIRARKAQKITDEVLSFRAPLGLFGSWVALVACVFVTVIRGLDFVDPEFYPRGIDRSMAFVTSYIGIPLYITLVIGYKFGTKSKHVQPQDVDMGSLTPMPEPHVAVGNTVGQEGSVSIPLNRT
;
A
#
# COMPACT_ATOMS: atom_id res chain seq x y z
N MET A 1 -27.79 -49.51 18.04
CA MET A 1 -27.53 -49.29 16.60
C MET A 1 -26.05 -49.03 16.42
N SER A 2 -25.40 -49.65 15.43
CA SER A 2 -24.01 -49.33 15.08
C SER A 2 -23.95 -47.88 14.60
N ARG A 3 -22.98 -47.10 15.10
CA ARG A 3 -22.76 -45.72 14.63
C ARG A 3 -22.24 -45.76 13.19
N THR A 4 -22.72 -44.87 12.34
CA THR A 4 -22.17 -44.69 10.99
C THR A 4 -20.81 -43.98 11.11
N ARG A 5 -19.76 -44.62 10.61
CA ARG A 5 -18.40 -44.07 10.64
C ARG A 5 -18.19 -43.15 9.46
N VAL A 6 -18.02 -41.86 9.74
CA VAL A 6 -17.86 -40.81 8.74
C VAL A 6 -16.45 -40.27 8.80
N LEU A 7 -15.72 -40.31 7.69
CA LEU A 7 -14.40 -39.71 7.57
C LEU A 7 -14.46 -38.39 6.80
N LEU A 8 -13.98 -37.32 7.44
CA LEU A 8 -13.90 -35.98 6.89
C LEU A 8 -12.50 -35.68 6.34
N VAL A 9 -12.42 -35.33 5.07
CA VAL A 9 -11.23 -34.73 4.47
C VAL A 9 -11.37 -33.22 4.53
N GLY A 10 -10.42 -32.54 5.20
CA GLY A 10 -10.49 -31.08 5.37
C GLY A 10 -11.30 -30.61 6.58
N ALA A 11 -11.43 -31.43 7.63
CA ALA A 11 -12.23 -31.16 8.83
C ALA A 11 -11.91 -29.84 9.56
N ALA A 12 -10.70 -29.29 9.41
CA ALA A 12 -10.31 -28.00 9.99
C ALA A 12 -10.55 -26.80 9.05
N GLY A 13 -11.31 -26.97 7.96
CA GLY A 13 -11.82 -25.86 7.13
C GLY A 13 -13.12 -25.28 7.68
N GLU A 14 -13.61 -24.20 7.08
CA GLU A 14 -14.90 -23.61 7.47
C GLU A 14 -16.04 -24.61 7.23
N THR A 15 -16.17 -25.12 6.01
CA THR A 15 -17.17 -26.15 5.66
C THR A 15 -16.95 -27.45 6.41
N GLY A 16 -15.70 -27.94 6.44
CA GLY A 16 -15.37 -29.19 7.13
C GLY A 16 -15.59 -29.12 8.65
N GLY A 17 -15.35 -27.97 9.26
CA GLY A 17 -15.59 -27.71 10.68
C GLY A 17 -17.08 -27.65 10.98
N SER A 18 -17.88 -27.01 10.12
CA SER A 18 -19.35 -27.05 10.21
C SER A 18 -19.87 -28.48 10.15
N ILE A 19 -19.39 -29.29 9.19
CA ILE A 19 -19.80 -30.69 9.06
C ILE A 19 -19.37 -31.52 10.26
N ALA A 20 -18.16 -31.33 10.76
CA ALA A 20 -17.72 -31.98 12.00
C ALA A 20 -18.67 -31.63 13.16
N ASN A 21 -19.09 -30.37 13.30
CA ASN A 21 -20.03 -29.95 14.34
C ASN A 21 -21.39 -30.64 14.18
N GLY A 22 -21.99 -30.58 12.99
CA GLY A 22 -23.31 -31.16 12.75
C GLY A 22 -23.34 -32.69 12.90
N LEU A 23 -22.24 -33.37 12.60
CA LEU A 23 -22.12 -34.81 12.85
C LEU A 23 -21.93 -35.12 14.35
N LEU A 24 -21.13 -34.34 15.07
CA LEU A 24 -20.91 -34.53 16.51
C LEU A 24 -22.15 -34.24 17.37
N GLU A 25 -23.05 -33.35 16.90
CA GLU A 25 -24.34 -33.08 17.54
C GLU A 25 -25.29 -34.28 17.48
N ASN A 26 -25.04 -35.26 16.60
CA ASN A 26 -25.87 -36.44 16.44
C ASN A 26 -25.15 -37.72 16.91
N PRO A 27 -25.65 -38.40 17.96
CA PRO A 27 -24.99 -39.57 18.55
C PRO A 27 -24.94 -40.81 17.64
N GLY A 28 -25.63 -40.77 16.49
CA GLY A 28 -25.62 -41.81 15.46
C GLY A 28 -24.33 -41.88 14.65
N PHE A 29 -23.42 -40.91 14.78
CA PHE A 29 -22.17 -40.87 14.01
C PHE A 29 -20.92 -41.13 14.87
N GLU A 30 -19.93 -41.76 14.23
CA GLU A 30 -18.55 -41.82 14.70
C GLU A 30 -17.70 -41.02 13.70
N VAL A 31 -17.13 -39.90 14.15
CA VAL A 31 -16.47 -38.93 13.25
C VAL A 31 -14.96 -39.16 13.25
N HIS A 32 -14.41 -39.38 12.06
CA HIS A 32 -12.98 -39.42 11.80
C HIS A 32 -12.55 -38.23 10.95
N ALA A 33 -11.29 -37.80 11.05
CA ALA A 33 -10.72 -36.79 10.18
C ALA A 33 -9.39 -37.26 9.58
N LEU A 34 -9.26 -37.11 8.25
CA LEU A 34 -8.01 -37.33 7.54
C LEU A 34 -7.10 -36.12 7.73
N VAL A 35 -5.93 -36.32 8.33
CA VAL A 35 -4.99 -35.24 8.63
C VAL A 35 -3.59 -35.62 8.17
N ARG A 36 -2.93 -34.72 7.44
CA ARG A 36 -1.52 -34.90 7.06
C ARG A 36 -0.66 -35.04 8.32
N PRO A 37 0.32 -35.96 8.38
CA PRO A 37 1.13 -36.20 9.59
C PRO A 37 1.71 -34.92 10.22
N ARG A 38 2.21 -34.00 9.39
CA ARG A 38 2.76 -32.70 9.80
C ARG A 38 1.75 -31.71 10.41
N SER A 39 0.45 -31.95 10.25
CA SER A 39 -0.63 -31.05 10.67
C SER A 39 -1.34 -31.51 11.95
N VAL A 40 -1.01 -32.70 12.48
CA VAL A 40 -1.72 -33.29 13.63
C VAL A 40 -1.65 -32.39 14.87
N GLN A 41 -0.53 -31.70 15.08
CA GLN A 41 -0.35 -30.80 16.23
C GLN A 41 -0.92 -29.39 16.05
N LYS A 42 -1.63 -29.11 14.95
CA LYS A 42 -2.23 -27.77 14.76
C LYS A 42 -3.36 -27.56 15.77
N PRO A 43 -3.50 -26.36 16.37
CA PRO A 43 -4.53 -26.09 17.38
C PRO A 43 -5.95 -26.48 16.94
N ALA A 44 -6.31 -26.19 15.68
CA ALA A 44 -7.62 -26.56 15.12
C ALA A 44 -7.87 -28.07 15.04
N ILE A 45 -6.82 -28.89 14.88
CA ILE A 45 -6.93 -30.36 14.86
C ILE A 45 -7.03 -30.90 16.28
N VAL A 46 -6.23 -30.37 17.20
CA VAL A 46 -6.29 -30.72 18.63
C VAL A 46 -7.69 -30.41 19.19
N ALA A 47 -8.26 -29.25 18.87
CA ALA A 47 -9.62 -28.89 19.28
C ALA A 47 -10.70 -29.84 18.72
N LEU A 48 -10.49 -30.43 17.54
CA LEU A 48 -11.38 -31.47 17.00
C LEU A 48 -11.23 -32.78 17.77
N GLN A 49 -9.99 -33.17 18.12
CA GLN A 49 -9.72 -34.36 18.93
C GLN A 49 -10.37 -34.28 20.31
N GLU A 50 -10.22 -33.15 20.99
CA GLU A 50 -10.82 -32.89 22.30
C GLU A 50 -12.35 -32.98 22.27
N ARG A 51 -12.96 -32.73 21.11
CA ARG A 51 -14.41 -32.84 20.87
C ARG A 51 -14.86 -34.22 20.40
N GLY A 52 -13.96 -35.21 20.37
CA GLY A 52 -14.29 -36.60 20.05
C GLY A 52 -14.05 -37.02 18.60
N VAL A 53 -13.39 -36.19 17.77
CA VAL A 53 -13.03 -36.58 16.39
C VAL A 53 -11.77 -37.44 16.38
N GLN A 54 -11.86 -38.63 15.79
CA GLN A 54 -10.72 -39.54 15.68
C GLN A 54 -9.82 -39.18 14.49
N ILE A 55 -8.52 -38.96 14.73
CA ILE A 55 -7.60 -38.57 13.66
C ILE A 55 -7.00 -39.79 12.98
N ARG A 56 -7.15 -39.87 11.66
CA ARG A 56 -6.43 -40.80 10.81
C ARG A 56 -5.36 -40.05 10.01
N LYS A 57 -4.11 -40.51 10.11
CA LYS A 57 -2.97 -39.85 9.47
C LYS A 57 -2.85 -40.31 8.02
N GLY A 58 -2.88 -39.39 7.08
CA GLY A 58 -2.71 -39.70 5.65
C GLY A 58 -2.55 -38.44 4.79
N ASP A 59 -2.06 -38.60 3.57
CA ASP A 59 -1.89 -37.50 2.61
C ASP A 59 -2.59 -37.83 1.29
N LEU A 60 -3.41 -36.89 0.79
CA LEU A 60 -4.16 -37.04 -0.47
C LEU A 60 -3.24 -37.20 -1.68
N LYS A 61 -1.99 -36.72 -1.57
CA LYS A 61 -0.97 -36.84 -2.62
C LYS A 61 -0.03 -38.04 -2.41
N GLY A 62 -0.30 -38.86 -1.41
CA GLY A 62 0.43 -40.10 -1.16
C GLY A 62 -0.02 -41.24 -2.09
N PRO A 63 0.58 -42.43 -1.96
CA PRO A 63 0.16 -43.62 -2.69
C PRO A 63 -1.30 -43.99 -2.42
N GLU A 64 -2.01 -44.48 -3.43
CA GLU A 64 -3.42 -44.86 -3.34
C GLU A 64 -3.67 -45.97 -2.29
N GLU A 65 -2.76 -46.95 -2.19
CA GLU A 65 -2.81 -48.02 -1.19
C GLU A 65 -2.82 -47.48 0.24
N SER A 66 -1.95 -46.50 0.53
CA SER A 66 -1.89 -45.86 1.85
C SER A 66 -3.19 -45.11 2.17
N LEU A 67 -3.85 -44.53 1.15
CA LEU A 67 -5.16 -43.91 1.34
C LEU A 67 -6.24 -44.97 1.60
N ALA A 68 -6.21 -46.11 0.89
CA ALA A 68 -7.17 -47.20 1.08
C ALA A 68 -7.07 -47.79 2.49
N ASP A 69 -5.85 -48.01 2.99
CA ASP A 69 -5.61 -48.47 4.38
C ASP A 69 -6.25 -47.52 5.40
N VAL A 70 -6.05 -46.22 5.21
CA VAL A 70 -6.63 -45.17 6.07
C VAL A 70 -8.15 -45.13 6.00
N LEU A 71 -8.76 -45.53 4.89
CA LEU A 71 -10.21 -45.58 4.70
C LEU A 71 -10.86 -46.90 5.15
N THR A 72 -10.07 -47.92 5.50
CA THR A 72 -10.60 -49.22 5.93
C THR A 72 -11.56 -49.08 7.13
N GLY A 73 -12.75 -49.68 6.99
CA GLY A 73 -13.78 -49.69 8.03
C GLY A 73 -14.53 -48.35 8.21
N ILE A 74 -14.45 -47.45 7.23
CA ILE A 74 -15.26 -46.21 7.13
C ILE A 74 -16.48 -46.47 6.23
N ASP A 75 -17.66 -46.06 6.68
CA ASP A 75 -18.91 -46.22 5.92
C ASP A 75 -19.09 -45.09 4.90
N VAL A 76 -18.80 -43.85 5.33
CA VAL A 76 -19.04 -42.64 4.53
C VAL A 76 -17.79 -41.76 4.49
N VAL A 77 -17.39 -41.32 3.31
CA VAL A 77 -16.30 -40.33 3.14
C VAL A 77 -16.88 -39.02 2.64
N VAL A 78 -16.58 -37.92 3.35
CA VAL A 78 -17.00 -36.57 2.98
C VAL A 78 -15.78 -35.70 2.72
N SER A 79 -15.70 -35.16 1.50
CA SER A 79 -14.57 -34.34 1.05
C SER A 79 -14.90 -32.85 1.10
N CYS A 80 -14.10 -32.09 1.86
CA CYS A 80 -14.18 -30.62 2.00
C CYS A 80 -12.86 -29.96 1.56
N VAL A 81 -12.30 -30.44 0.45
CA VAL A 81 -11.02 -29.94 -0.09
C VAL A 81 -11.15 -28.54 -0.71
N GLY A 82 -10.04 -27.80 -0.74
CA GLY A 82 -9.99 -26.47 -1.34
C GLY A 82 -9.97 -26.52 -2.88
N PRO A 83 -10.05 -25.36 -3.56
CA PRO A 83 -10.00 -25.29 -5.02
C PRO A 83 -8.73 -25.92 -5.64
N ALA A 84 -7.59 -25.85 -4.94
CA ALA A 84 -6.31 -26.37 -5.44
C ALA A 84 -6.20 -27.90 -5.38
N GLU A 85 -7.04 -28.56 -4.59
CA GLU A 85 -7.01 -30.00 -4.36
C GLU A 85 -8.24 -30.71 -4.94
N GLN A 86 -9.00 -30.07 -5.85
CA GLN A 86 -10.20 -30.69 -6.42
C GLN A 86 -9.88 -32.00 -7.15
N GLN A 87 -8.85 -32.01 -7.99
CA GLN A 87 -8.42 -33.21 -8.71
C GLN A 87 -7.77 -34.27 -7.81
N ASP A 88 -7.26 -33.89 -6.63
CA ASP A 88 -6.73 -34.84 -5.64
C ASP A 88 -7.84 -35.76 -5.06
N GLN A 89 -9.13 -35.48 -5.35
CA GLN A 89 -10.26 -36.35 -4.98
C GLN A 89 -10.38 -37.60 -5.85
N ILE A 90 -9.79 -37.60 -7.05
CA ILE A 90 -9.79 -38.76 -7.96
C ILE A 90 -9.11 -39.97 -7.32
N PRO A 91 -7.84 -39.90 -6.87
CA PRO A 91 -7.20 -41.02 -6.18
C PRO A 91 -7.90 -41.35 -4.85
N LEU A 92 -8.45 -40.35 -4.15
CA LEU A 92 -9.24 -40.59 -2.93
C LEU A 92 -10.51 -41.42 -3.21
N ALA A 93 -11.21 -41.17 -4.32
CA ALA A 93 -12.40 -41.93 -4.70
C ALA A 93 -12.05 -43.38 -5.08
N LYS A 94 -10.91 -43.60 -5.75
CA LYS A 94 -10.41 -44.95 -6.05
C LYS A 94 -10.06 -45.70 -4.77
N ALA A 95 -9.31 -45.07 -3.86
CA ALA A 95 -9.00 -45.61 -2.54
C ALA A 95 -10.27 -45.94 -1.74
N ALA A 96 -11.29 -45.07 -1.77
CA ALA A 96 -12.58 -45.30 -1.12
C ALA A 96 -13.31 -46.53 -1.69
N LYS A 97 -13.26 -46.71 -3.01
CA LYS A 97 -13.83 -47.89 -3.67
C LYS A 97 -13.12 -49.17 -3.23
N SER A 98 -11.78 -49.16 -3.20
CA SER A 98 -10.96 -50.30 -2.77
C SER A 98 -11.17 -50.64 -1.29
N ALA A 99 -11.35 -49.63 -0.43
CA ALA A 99 -11.61 -49.80 1.00
C ALA A 99 -13.06 -50.21 1.35
N GLY A 100 -13.95 -50.29 0.37
CA GLY A 100 -15.35 -50.70 0.58
C GLY A 100 -16.25 -49.62 1.18
N VAL A 101 -15.93 -48.33 0.96
CA VAL A 101 -16.77 -47.21 1.41
C VAL A 101 -18.15 -47.29 0.77
N GLN A 102 -19.20 -47.19 1.60
CA GLN A 102 -20.59 -47.35 1.17
C GLN A 102 -21.13 -46.10 0.48
N ARG A 103 -20.63 -44.91 0.84
CA ARG A 103 -21.06 -43.64 0.25
C ARG A 103 -19.95 -42.61 0.20
N PHE A 104 -19.76 -41.99 -0.96
CA PHE A 104 -18.78 -40.93 -1.17
C PHE A 104 -19.46 -39.59 -1.46
N ILE A 105 -19.14 -38.58 -0.67
CA ILE A 105 -19.61 -37.21 -0.85
C ILE A 105 -18.42 -36.40 -1.35
N PRO A 106 -18.33 -36.12 -2.66
CA PRO A 106 -17.29 -35.26 -3.18
C PRO A 106 -17.50 -33.82 -2.70
N CYS A 107 -16.48 -32.98 -2.83
CA CYS A 107 -16.59 -31.56 -2.54
C CYS A 107 -17.54 -30.89 -3.56
N GLY A 108 -18.83 -30.83 -3.23
CA GLY A 108 -19.84 -29.97 -3.85
C GLY A 108 -19.77 -28.59 -3.24
N PHE A 109 -20.49 -28.36 -2.14
CA PHE A 109 -20.46 -27.19 -1.24
C PHE A 109 -20.22 -25.84 -1.96
N ILE A 110 -20.79 -25.71 -3.16
CA ILE A 110 -20.73 -24.56 -4.05
C ILE A 110 -22.17 -24.22 -4.45
N THR A 111 -22.39 -23.02 -4.99
CA THR A 111 -23.67 -22.64 -5.59
C THR A 111 -24.00 -23.48 -6.81
N VAL A 112 -25.29 -23.67 -7.05
CA VAL A 112 -25.77 -24.39 -8.23
C VAL A 112 -25.42 -23.60 -9.48
N ALA A 113 -24.83 -24.30 -10.45
CA ALA A 113 -24.53 -23.80 -11.78
C ALA A 113 -24.42 -24.99 -12.76
N PRO A 114 -24.79 -24.82 -14.04
CA PRO A 114 -24.58 -25.86 -15.03
C PRO A 114 -23.08 -25.95 -15.40
N PRO A 115 -22.56 -27.15 -15.72
CA PRO A 115 -21.23 -27.26 -16.34
C PRO A 115 -21.21 -26.61 -17.72
N GLY A 116 -20.01 -26.28 -18.20
CA GLY A 116 -19.81 -25.82 -19.58
C GLY A 116 -19.12 -24.46 -19.72
N GLY A 117 -18.15 -24.17 -18.85
CA GLY A 117 -17.30 -22.99 -19.01
C GLY A 117 -17.87 -21.70 -18.43
N ILE A 118 -18.91 -21.76 -17.58
CA ILE A 118 -19.38 -20.59 -16.81
C ILE A 118 -18.51 -20.40 -15.56
N MET A 119 -18.34 -21.47 -14.79
CA MET A 119 -17.52 -21.47 -13.58
C MET A 119 -16.45 -22.55 -13.71
N TRP A 120 -15.18 -22.16 -13.72
CA TRP A 120 -14.07 -23.12 -13.80
C TRP A 120 -14.11 -24.12 -12.66
N LEU A 121 -14.37 -23.66 -11.43
CA LEU A 121 -14.42 -24.54 -10.28
C LEU A 121 -15.57 -25.57 -10.38
N ARG A 122 -16.67 -25.22 -11.07
CA ARG A 122 -17.76 -26.16 -11.34
C ARG A 122 -17.29 -27.25 -12.30
N ASP A 123 -16.63 -26.87 -13.39
CA ASP A 123 -16.11 -27.80 -14.39
C ASP A 123 -15.05 -28.76 -13.80
N GLU A 124 -14.18 -28.26 -12.92
CA GLU A 124 -13.22 -29.10 -12.18
C GLU A 124 -13.91 -30.14 -11.29
N LYS A 125 -14.97 -29.73 -10.57
CA LYS A 125 -15.76 -30.63 -9.71
C LYS A 125 -16.49 -31.70 -10.54
N GLU A 126 -17.02 -31.33 -11.69
CA GLU A 126 -17.73 -32.25 -12.59
C GLU A 126 -16.83 -33.34 -13.16
N THR A 127 -15.54 -33.03 -13.38
CA THR A 127 -14.53 -34.05 -13.71
C THR A 127 -14.44 -35.13 -12.63
N VAL A 128 -14.43 -34.73 -11.36
CA VAL A 128 -14.43 -35.66 -10.21
C VAL A 128 -15.74 -36.45 -10.13
N TYR A 129 -16.89 -35.79 -10.31
CA TYR A 129 -18.21 -36.44 -10.26
C TYR A 129 -18.34 -37.53 -11.31
N ASN A 130 -17.89 -37.26 -12.53
CA ASN A 130 -17.90 -38.23 -13.62
C ASN A 130 -16.93 -39.39 -13.34
N HIS A 131 -15.78 -39.14 -12.72
CA HIS A 131 -14.88 -40.21 -12.31
C HIS A 131 -15.50 -41.14 -11.26
N ILE A 132 -16.19 -40.58 -10.24
CA ILE A 132 -16.90 -41.37 -9.22
C ILE A 132 -17.97 -42.27 -9.85
N LYS A 133 -18.72 -41.74 -10.82
CA LYS A 133 -19.71 -42.49 -11.59
C LYS A 133 -19.06 -43.63 -12.39
N GLN A 134 -17.92 -43.39 -13.03
CA GLN A 134 -17.15 -44.42 -13.75
C GLN A 134 -16.68 -45.56 -12.82
N LEU A 135 -16.29 -45.23 -11.59
CA LEU A 135 -15.90 -46.22 -10.57
C LEU A 135 -17.09 -47.03 -10.01
N ARG A 136 -18.33 -46.66 -10.33
CA ARG A 136 -19.56 -47.20 -9.72
C ARG A 136 -19.45 -47.18 -8.18
N LEU A 137 -18.92 -46.07 -7.65
CA LEU A 137 -18.87 -45.81 -6.22
C LEU A 137 -20.17 -45.09 -5.84
N PRO A 138 -20.96 -45.57 -4.86
CA PRO A 138 -22.19 -44.88 -4.50
C PRO A 138 -21.88 -43.49 -3.95
N TYR A 139 -22.67 -42.50 -4.37
CA TYR A 139 -22.34 -41.10 -4.11
C TYR A 139 -23.54 -40.24 -3.75
N THR A 140 -23.29 -39.07 -3.17
CA THR A 140 -24.27 -37.98 -3.11
C THR A 140 -23.54 -36.66 -3.31
N ILE A 141 -23.95 -35.88 -4.30
CA ILE A 141 -23.39 -34.54 -4.54
C ILE A 141 -24.25 -33.55 -3.77
N ILE A 142 -23.64 -32.70 -2.94
CA ILE A 142 -24.33 -31.73 -2.11
C ILE A 142 -23.85 -30.34 -2.48
N ASP A 143 -24.73 -29.55 -3.10
CA ASP A 143 -24.51 -28.13 -3.36
C ASP A 143 -25.32 -27.29 -2.37
N ILE A 144 -24.89 -26.05 -2.17
CA ILE A 144 -25.44 -25.17 -1.15
C ILE A 144 -25.69 -23.76 -1.68
N GLY A 145 -26.63 -23.06 -1.08
CA GLY A 145 -26.79 -21.61 -1.32
C GLY A 145 -25.56 -20.81 -0.89
N TRP A 146 -25.45 -19.57 -1.38
CA TRP A 146 -24.38 -18.64 -1.05
C TRP A 146 -24.37 -18.32 0.45
N TRP A 147 -23.19 -18.10 1.03
CA TRP A 147 -23.07 -18.05 2.48
C TRP A 147 -23.61 -16.76 3.08
N TYR A 148 -24.36 -16.86 4.18
CA TYR A 148 -24.82 -15.71 4.96
C TYR A 148 -23.64 -14.78 5.31
N GLN A 149 -22.53 -15.38 5.72
CA GLN A 149 -21.30 -14.71 6.14
C GLN A 149 -20.63 -13.86 5.05
N LEU A 150 -21.04 -14.02 3.78
CA LEU A 150 -20.51 -13.31 2.61
C LEU A 150 -21.59 -12.48 1.87
N SER A 151 -22.81 -12.40 2.39
CA SER A 151 -23.97 -11.90 1.62
C SER A 151 -24.37 -10.45 1.92
N TYR A 152 -23.84 -9.83 2.96
CA TYR A 152 -24.26 -8.49 3.40
C TYR A 152 -23.20 -7.41 3.10
N PRO A 153 -23.62 -6.16 2.86
CA PRO A 153 -22.70 -5.06 2.58
C PRO A 153 -22.09 -4.46 3.85
N ARG A 154 -21.11 -3.58 3.65
CA ARG A 154 -20.47 -2.81 4.73
C ARG A 154 -21.37 -1.67 5.20
N LEU A 155 -21.49 -1.48 6.52
CA LEU A 155 -22.15 -0.31 7.11
C LEU A 155 -21.20 0.91 7.15
N GLY A 156 -21.76 2.12 7.02
CA GLY A 156 -21.00 3.36 7.09
C GLY A 156 -20.32 3.58 8.44
N SER A 157 -20.95 3.10 9.52
CA SER A 157 -20.37 3.09 10.88
C SER A 157 -19.19 2.14 11.07
N GLY A 158 -18.99 1.17 10.17
CA GLY A 158 -18.02 0.09 10.32
C GLY A 158 -18.43 -1.03 11.29
N ARG A 159 -19.68 -1.03 11.79
CA ARG A 159 -20.18 -2.04 12.75
C ARG A 159 -20.13 -3.47 12.22
N THR A 160 -20.13 -3.67 10.91
CA THR A 160 -20.07 -5.01 10.29
C THR A 160 -18.64 -5.46 9.99
N ASP A 161 -17.64 -4.56 10.03
CA ASP A 161 -16.29 -4.79 9.50
C ASP A 161 -15.56 -5.98 10.14
N TYR A 162 -15.80 -6.23 11.44
CA TYR A 162 -15.11 -7.26 12.21
C TYR A 162 -15.44 -8.69 11.73
N ALA A 163 -16.62 -8.89 11.14
CA ALA A 163 -17.11 -10.20 10.70
C ALA A 163 -16.91 -10.42 9.18
N MET A 164 -16.47 -9.42 8.43
CA MET A 164 -16.32 -9.49 6.97
C MET A 164 -14.95 -10.03 6.54
N THR A 165 -14.96 -10.88 5.51
CA THR A 165 -13.72 -11.30 4.82
C THR A 165 -13.30 -10.30 3.76
N THR A 166 -14.27 -9.80 2.98
CA THR A 166 -14.13 -8.80 1.91
C THR A 166 -15.40 -7.95 1.90
N ALA A 167 -15.29 -6.65 1.59
CA ALA A 167 -16.46 -5.79 1.45
C ALA A 167 -17.33 -6.22 0.26
N ASN A 168 -18.61 -6.51 0.48
CA ASN A 168 -19.58 -6.86 -0.54
C ASN A 168 -20.54 -5.69 -0.81
N ASN A 169 -20.00 -4.57 -1.29
CA ASN A 169 -20.73 -3.31 -1.42
C ASN A 169 -21.34 -3.10 -2.80
N GLU A 170 -21.37 -4.14 -3.64
CA GLU A 170 -21.83 -4.05 -5.02
C GLU A 170 -23.13 -4.82 -5.20
N ILE A 171 -24.06 -4.22 -5.93
CA ILE A 171 -25.31 -4.83 -6.35
C ILE A 171 -25.18 -5.15 -7.84
N VAL A 172 -25.30 -6.42 -8.20
CA VAL A 172 -25.15 -6.89 -9.59
C VAL A 172 -26.44 -6.65 -10.36
N GLY A 173 -26.34 -6.04 -11.54
CA GLY A 173 -27.49 -5.73 -12.37
C GLY A 173 -28.44 -4.77 -11.65
N ASP A 174 -29.72 -5.13 -11.58
CA ASP A 174 -30.75 -4.40 -10.86
C ASP A 174 -30.89 -4.83 -9.38
N GLY A 175 -30.15 -5.86 -8.96
CA GLY A 175 -30.18 -6.42 -7.60
C GLY A 175 -31.40 -7.27 -7.25
N ASN A 176 -32.27 -7.58 -8.21
CA ASN A 176 -33.51 -8.33 -7.99
C ASN A 176 -33.42 -9.82 -8.35
N THR A 177 -32.28 -10.29 -8.82
CA THR A 177 -32.07 -11.73 -9.08
C THR A 177 -32.20 -12.53 -7.78
N PRO A 178 -33.11 -13.53 -7.70
CA PRO A 178 -33.25 -14.38 -6.52
C PRO A 178 -31.98 -15.20 -6.25
N LEU A 179 -31.50 -15.13 -5.01
CA LEU A 179 -30.28 -15.80 -4.56
C LEU A 179 -30.61 -16.73 -3.39
N ALA A 180 -30.38 -18.03 -3.58
CA ALA A 180 -30.43 -18.99 -2.48
C ALA A 180 -29.26 -18.79 -1.52
N LEU A 181 -29.56 -18.74 -0.22
CA LEU A 181 -28.60 -18.46 0.84
C LEU A 181 -28.60 -19.57 1.90
N THR A 182 -27.41 -19.84 2.47
CA THR A 182 -27.21 -20.86 3.51
C THR A 182 -26.32 -20.31 4.61
N ASP A 183 -26.68 -20.54 5.88
CA ASP A 183 -25.74 -20.30 6.98
C ASP A 183 -24.66 -21.39 6.98
N LEU A 184 -23.38 -20.99 7.05
CA LEU A 184 -22.27 -21.93 7.21
C LEU A 184 -22.52 -22.99 8.28
N ARG A 185 -23.16 -22.63 9.41
CA ARG A 185 -23.46 -23.55 10.54
C ARG A 185 -24.48 -24.63 10.19
N ASP A 186 -25.39 -24.37 9.25
CA ASP A 186 -26.42 -25.33 8.85
C ASP A 186 -25.94 -26.34 7.82
N ILE A 187 -24.82 -26.08 7.13
CA ILE A 187 -24.24 -27.04 6.18
C ILE A 187 -24.01 -28.39 6.86
N GLY A 188 -23.42 -28.40 8.07
CA GLY A 188 -23.20 -29.64 8.80
C GLY A 188 -24.49 -30.35 9.23
N ARG A 189 -25.49 -29.59 9.64
CA ARG A 189 -26.81 -30.12 10.03
C ARG A 189 -27.54 -30.75 8.83
N TYR A 190 -27.42 -30.14 7.64
CA TYR A 190 -27.93 -30.72 6.39
C TYR A 190 -27.16 -31.98 6.00
N VAL A 191 -25.82 -31.94 6.00
CA VAL A 191 -24.99 -33.10 5.65
C VAL A 191 -25.31 -34.29 6.56
N ALA A 192 -25.44 -34.08 7.87
CA ALA A 192 -25.79 -35.13 8.83
C ALA A 192 -27.13 -35.82 8.51
N LYS A 193 -28.10 -35.10 7.92
CA LYS A 193 -29.37 -35.70 7.45
C LYS A 193 -29.20 -36.38 6.09
N ILE A 194 -28.51 -35.73 5.15
CA ILE A 194 -28.40 -36.18 3.76
C ILE A 194 -27.64 -37.51 3.64
N ILE A 195 -26.53 -37.68 4.37
CA ILE A 195 -25.64 -38.84 4.15
C ILE A 195 -26.21 -40.17 4.63
N VAL A 196 -27.24 -40.15 5.47
CA VAL A 196 -27.97 -41.34 5.96
C VAL A 196 -29.35 -41.50 5.32
N ASP A 197 -29.74 -40.58 4.43
CA ASP A 197 -31.02 -40.65 3.72
C ASP A 197 -30.85 -41.43 2.42
N ASP A 198 -31.55 -42.55 2.30
CA ASP A 198 -31.49 -43.41 1.12
C ASP A 198 -32.07 -42.71 -0.14
N ARG A 199 -33.00 -41.76 0.03
CA ARG A 199 -33.58 -40.99 -1.09
C ARG A 199 -32.53 -40.16 -1.82
N THR A 200 -31.42 -39.83 -1.17
CA THR A 200 -30.35 -39.00 -1.74
C THR A 200 -29.23 -39.83 -2.38
N LEU A 201 -29.33 -41.16 -2.39
CA LEU A 201 -28.26 -42.04 -2.89
C LEU A 201 -28.19 -41.99 -4.40
N ASN A 202 -26.98 -41.74 -4.92
CA ASN A 202 -26.70 -41.46 -6.32
C ASN A 202 -27.47 -40.25 -6.88
N LYS A 203 -27.81 -39.28 -6.01
CA LYS A 203 -28.51 -38.05 -6.37
C LYS A 203 -27.66 -36.81 -6.10
N MET A 204 -28.12 -35.70 -6.66
CA MET A 204 -27.64 -34.36 -6.35
C MET A 204 -28.65 -33.69 -5.44
N VAL A 205 -28.18 -33.05 -4.37
CA VAL A 205 -29.02 -32.38 -3.37
C VAL A 205 -28.61 -30.91 -3.26
N PHE A 206 -29.60 -30.02 -3.31
CA PHE A 206 -29.41 -28.59 -3.10
C PHE A 206 -29.92 -28.17 -1.72
N ALA A 207 -29.00 -27.83 -0.82
CA ALA A 207 -29.29 -27.42 0.54
C ALA A 207 -29.24 -25.88 0.70
N TYR A 208 -30.33 -25.28 1.16
CA TYR A 208 -30.41 -23.83 1.34
C TYR A 208 -31.41 -23.47 2.45
N ASN A 209 -31.16 -22.35 3.12
CA ASN A 209 -31.97 -21.88 4.24
C ASN A 209 -33.14 -21.01 3.74
N THR A 210 -32.82 -20.02 2.90
CA THR A 210 -33.73 -18.99 2.41
C THR A 210 -33.35 -18.53 1.00
N VAL A 211 -34.23 -17.77 0.34
CA VAL A 211 -33.98 -17.13 -0.96
C VAL A 211 -34.30 -15.65 -0.81
N LEU A 212 -33.33 -14.79 -1.10
CA LEU A 212 -33.46 -13.33 -1.03
C LEU A 212 -32.80 -12.69 -2.25
N THR A 213 -33.17 -11.46 -2.58
CA THR A 213 -32.45 -10.64 -3.56
C THR A 213 -31.40 -9.76 -2.87
N GLN A 214 -30.45 -9.21 -3.63
CA GLN A 214 -29.49 -8.26 -3.05
C GLN A 214 -30.19 -7.02 -2.49
N ASN A 215 -31.21 -6.51 -3.19
CA ASN A 215 -32.00 -5.39 -2.69
C ASN A 215 -32.68 -5.71 -1.34
N GLN A 216 -33.28 -6.89 -1.21
CA GLN A 216 -33.88 -7.32 0.06
C GLN A 216 -32.86 -7.46 1.20
N ILE A 217 -31.65 -7.96 0.91
CA ILE A 217 -30.58 -8.03 1.91
C ILE A 217 -30.18 -6.62 2.38
N TYR A 218 -30.07 -5.66 1.45
CA TYR A 218 -29.78 -4.27 1.79
C TYR A 218 -30.90 -3.66 2.63
N ASP A 219 -32.16 -3.86 2.24
CA ASP A 219 -33.32 -3.36 3.01
C ASP A 219 -33.35 -3.91 4.43
N LEU A 220 -33.13 -5.22 4.61
CA LEU A 220 -33.04 -5.83 5.95
C LEU A 220 -31.92 -5.21 6.78
N LEU A 221 -30.74 -5.00 6.18
CA LEU A 221 -29.61 -4.47 6.94
C LEU A 221 -29.81 -3.00 7.30
N GLU A 222 -30.40 -2.18 6.43
CA GLU A 222 -30.77 -0.80 6.76
C GLU A 222 -31.78 -0.75 7.92
N GLU A 223 -32.77 -1.64 7.89
CA GLU A 223 -33.79 -1.74 8.95
C GLU A 223 -33.16 -2.13 10.29
N ILE A 224 -32.31 -3.16 10.31
CA ILE A 224 -31.67 -3.66 11.55
C ILE A 224 -30.63 -2.68 12.11
N SER A 225 -29.90 -2.00 11.23
CA SER A 225 -28.82 -1.10 11.64
C SER A 225 -29.26 0.32 11.93
N GLU A 226 -30.45 0.70 11.46
CA GLU A 226 -30.93 2.09 11.41
C GLU A 226 -30.00 3.02 10.62
N GLU A 227 -29.16 2.46 9.73
CA GLU A 227 -28.22 3.18 8.88
C GLU A 227 -28.61 3.09 7.40
N LYS A 228 -28.51 4.20 6.68
CA LYS A 228 -28.67 4.19 5.22
C LYS A 228 -27.40 3.72 4.53
N ILE A 229 -27.54 2.77 3.61
CA ILE A 229 -26.43 2.14 2.89
C ILE A 229 -26.42 2.66 1.46
N GLN A 230 -25.24 3.08 0.99
CA GLN A 230 -25.09 3.48 -0.40
C GLN A 230 -25.20 2.25 -1.31
N ARG A 231 -26.24 2.22 -2.14
CA ARG A 231 -26.45 1.18 -3.15
C ARG A 231 -25.61 1.45 -4.40
N ASN A 232 -24.64 0.58 -4.67
CA ASN A 232 -23.76 0.69 -5.83
C ASN A 232 -24.10 -0.40 -6.85
N TYR A 233 -24.95 -0.06 -7.82
CA TYR A 233 -25.36 -0.96 -8.89
C TYR A 233 -24.27 -1.07 -9.96
N ILE A 234 -23.91 -2.31 -10.31
CA ILE A 234 -22.90 -2.65 -11.29
C ILE A 234 -23.59 -3.27 -12.51
N PRO A 235 -23.46 -2.67 -13.71
CA PRO A 235 -24.04 -3.22 -14.93
C PRO A 235 -23.54 -4.64 -15.23
N GLU A 236 -24.41 -5.47 -15.81
CA GLU A 236 -24.07 -6.85 -16.16
C GLU A 236 -22.83 -6.94 -17.06
N GLU A 237 -22.69 -6.02 -18.02
CA GLU A 237 -21.53 -5.89 -18.91
C GLU A 237 -20.20 -5.76 -18.15
N THR A 238 -20.22 -5.08 -17.00
CA THR A 238 -19.05 -4.94 -16.14
C THR A 238 -18.68 -6.28 -15.52
N ILE A 239 -19.66 -7.11 -15.15
CA ILE A 239 -19.42 -8.46 -14.63
C ILE A 239 -18.83 -9.36 -15.72
N TYR A 240 -19.37 -9.33 -16.94
CA TYR A 240 -18.79 -10.07 -18.07
C TYR A 240 -17.33 -9.66 -18.34
N THR A 241 -17.04 -8.35 -18.33
CA THR A 241 -15.68 -7.84 -18.52
C THR A 241 -14.73 -8.28 -17.40
N ARG A 242 -15.20 -8.25 -16.14
CA ARG A 242 -14.44 -8.76 -14.99
C ARG A 242 -14.13 -10.25 -15.12
N VAL A 243 -15.10 -11.06 -15.56
CA VAL A 243 -14.88 -12.50 -15.80
C VAL A 243 -13.84 -12.71 -16.88
N LEU A 244 -13.92 -11.99 -18.01
CA LEU A 244 -12.94 -12.10 -19.10
C LEU A 244 -11.52 -11.73 -18.62
N ALA A 245 -11.37 -10.60 -17.94
CA ALA A 245 -10.09 -10.16 -17.39
C ALA A 245 -9.53 -11.16 -16.36
N ALA A 246 -10.39 -11.66 -15.47
CA ALA A 246 -9.99 -12.61 -14.45
C ALA A 246 -9.55 -13.96 -15.04
N ARG A 247 -10.24 -14.45 -16.10
CA ARG A 247 -9.85 -15.65 -16.84
C ARG A 247 -8.46 -15.49 -17.47
N GLN A 248 -8.23 -14.42 -18.22
CA GLN A 248 -6.92 -14.13 -18.84
C GLN A 248 -5.80 -14.05 -17.79
N SER A 249 -6.06 -13.42 -16.64
CA SER A 249 -5.06 -13.29 -15.57
C SER A 249 -4.72 -14.62 -14.88
N SER A 250 -5.67 -15.57 -14.87
CA SER A 250 -5.53 -16.87 -14.19
C SER A 250 -4.78 -17.93 -15.01
N GLU A 251 -4.60 -17.70 -16.32
CA GLU A 251 -3.92 -18.63 -17.24
C GLU A 251 -2.39 -18.57 -17.15
N THR A 252 -1.82 -17.72 -16.29
CA THR A 252 -0.36 -17.64 -16.11
C THR A 252 0.19 -18.83 -15.31
N TYR A 253 1.15 -19.56 -15.90
CA TYR A 253 1.90 -20.62 -15.22
C TYR A 253 3.15 -20.06 -14.51
N PRO A 254 3.53 -20.56 -13.32
CA PRO A 254 2.92 -21.64 -12.53
C PRO A 254 1.67 -21.21 -11.73
N PHE A 255 0.87 -22.19 -11.29
CA PHE A 255 -0.34 -22.03 -10.48
C PHE A 255 -0.15 -21.06 -9.31
N ASP A 256 -0.79 -19.90 -9.39
CA ASP A 256 -0.78 -18.88 -8.34
C ASP A 256 -2.19 -18.76 -7.71
N PRO A 257 -2.39 -19.28 -6.48
CA PRO A 257 -3.69 -19.22 -5.81
C PRO A 257 -4.18 -17.79 -5.55
N VAL A 258 -3.31 -16.77 -5.60
CA VAL A 258 -3.70 -15.35 -5.47
C VAL A 258 -4.43 -14.85 -6.73
N LYS A 259 -4.10 -15.39 -7.91
CA LYS A 259 -4.70 -14.99 -9.19
C LYS A 259 -6.03 -15.69 -9.47
N PHE A 260 -6.30 -16.82 -8.80
CA PHE A 260 -7.55 -17.58 -8.97
C PHE A 260 -8.71 -17.04 -8.11
N ILE A 261 -8.45 -16.35 -7.00
CA ILE A 261 -9.52 -15.80 -6.13
C ILE A 261 -10.39 -14.78 -6.88
N PRO A 262 -9.85 -13.79 -7.62
CA PRO A 262 -10.66 -12.86 -8.40
C PRO A 262 -11.52 -13.57 -9.47
N ARG A 263 -10.97 -14.61 -10.13
CA ARG A 263 -11.73 -15.42 -11.10
C ARG A 263 -12.90 -16.13 -10.43
N TYR A 264 -12.66 -16.77 -9.29
CA TYR A 264 -13.73 -17.44 -8.54
C TYR A 264 -14.84 -16.46 -8.17
N LEU A 265 -14.51 -15.29 -7.59
CA LEU A 265 -15.53 -14.31 -7.20
C LEU A 265 -16.32 -13.76 -8.40
N ALA A 266 -15.64 -13.41 -9.49
CA ALA A 266 -16.28 -12.88 -10.69
C ALA A 266 -17.19 -13.91 -11.37
N GLU A 267 -16.75 -15.16 -11.50
CA GLU A 267 -17.56 -16.23 -12.09
C GLU A 267 -18.77 -16.58 -11.22
N ASN A 268 -18.66 -16.50 -9.89
CA ASN A 268 -19.82 -16.62 -9.01
C ASN A 268 -20.80 -15.46 -9.20
N GLN A 269 -20.34 -14.20 -9.21
CA GLN A 269 -21.20 -13.04 -9.46
C GLN A 269 -21.93 -13.14 -10.81
N LEU A 270 -21.26 -13.63 -11.86
CA LEU A 270 -21.89 -13.91 -13.14
C LEU A 270 -22.98 -14.99 -13.01
N SER A 271 -22.69 -16.09 -12.32
CA SER A 271 -23.60 -17.21 -12.18
C SER A 271 -24.84 -16.86 -11.36
N TRP A 272 -24.68 -16.37 -10.12
CA TRP A 272 -25.82 -16.11 -9.25
C TRP A 272 -26.44 -14.72 -9.43
N GLY A 273 -25.67 -13.71 -9.84
CA GLY A 273 -26.14 -12.32 -9.91
C GLY A 273 -26.72 -11.93 -11.26
N VAL A 274 -26.08 -12.34 -12.36
CA VAL A 274 -26.53 -12.03 -13.73
C VAL A 274 -27.40 -13.15 -14.29
N ARG A 275 -26.94 -14.39 -14.22
CA ARG A 275 -27.65 -15.54 -14.82
C ARG A 275 -28.77 -16.10 -13.94
N GLY A 276 -28.69 -15.87 -12.63
CA GLY A 276 -29.63 -16.41 -11.65
C GLY A 276 -29.56 -17.93 -11.47
N ASP A 277 -28.39 -18.55 -11.74
CA ASP A 277 -28.23 -20.01 -11.68
C ASP A 277 -28.41 -20.54 -10.22
N ASN A 278 -28.06 -19.75 -9.19
CA ASN A 278 -28.18 -20.14 -7.78
C ASN A 278 -29.60 -19.96 -7.22
N ASN A 279 -30.55 -20.66 -7.83
CA ASN A 279 -31.98 -20.59 -7.55
C ASN A 279 -32.56 -22.01 -7.36
N PRO A 280 -33.40 -22.27 -6.34
CA PRO A 280 -33.99 -23.59 -6.14
C PRO A 280 -34.79 -24.12 -7.33
N GLU A 281 -35.51 -23.25 -8.06
CA GLU A 281 -36.28 -23.65 -9.24
C GLU A 281 -35.35 -24.10 -10.38
N TYR A 282 -34.24 -23.39 -10.57
CA TYR A 282 -33.23 -23.78 -11.54
C TYR A 282 -32.47 -25.05 -11.12
N ALA A 283 -32.22 -25.23 -9.82
CA ALA A 283 -31.67 -26.47 -9.29
C ALA A 283 -32.60 -27.67 -9.56
N LYS A 284 -33.92 -27.52 -9.37
CA LYS A 284 -34.90 -28.55 -9.73
C LYS A 284 -34.85 -28.87 -11.23
N TYR A 285 -34.77 -27.84 -12.08
CA TYR A 285 -34.60 -28.01 -13.53
C TYR A 285 -33.35 -28.84 -13.90
N LEU A 286 -32.23 -28.63 -13.19
CA LEU A 286 -31.00 -29.42 -13.35
C LEU A 286 -31.06 -30.83 -12.71
N GLY A 287 -32.19 -31.19 -12.08
CA GLY A 287 -32.42 -32.51 -11.49
C GLY A 287 -31.97 -32.66 -10.04
N TYR A 288 -31.79 -31.56 -9.30
CA TYR A 288 -31.48 -31.61 -7.87
C TYR A 288 -32.72 -31.91 -7.04
N LEU A 289 -32.55 -32.71 -5.99
CA LEU A 289 -33.49 -32.77 -4.89
C LEU A 289 -33.25 -31.57 -3.98
N THR A 290 -34.29 -30.83 -3.60
CA THR A 290 -34.10 -29.69 -2.70
C THR A 290 -34.25 -30.10 -1.23
N SER A 291 -33.45 -29.48 -0.36
CA SER A 291 -33.54 -29.73 1.08
C SER A 291 -34.90 -29.40 1.68
N LYS A 292 -35.63 -28.42 1.13
CA LYS A 292 -36.98 -28.05 1.58
C LYS A 292 -38.01 -29.12 1.25
N ASP A 293 -37.89 -29.78 0.09
CA ASP A 293 -38.77 -30.90 -0.28
C ASP A 293 -38.43 -32.17 0.51
N LEU A 294 -37.14 -32.41 0.78
CA LEU A 294 -36.68 -33.59 1.51
C LEU A 294 -36.92 -33.51 3.02
N TYR A 295 -36.78 -32.31 3.60
CA TYR A 295 -36.79 -32.05 5.04
C TYR A 295 -37.63 -30.79 5.36
N PRO A 296 -38.96 -30.82 5.17
CA PRO A 296 -39.82 -29.67 5.41
C PRO A 296 -39.77 -29.18 6.86
N ASP A 297 -39.58 -30.08 7.81
CA ASP A 297 -39.52 -29.78 9.25
C ASP A 297 -38.12 -29.30 9.72
N PHE A 298 -37.15 -29.14 8.82
CA PHE A 298 -35.84 -28.63 9.19
C PHE A 298 -35.96 -27.14 9.54
N ALA A 299 -35.54 -26.79 10.76
CA ALA A 299 -35.45 -25.40 11.22
C ALA A 299 -34.04 -24.83 10.95
N PRO A 300 -33.83 -24.09 9.84
CA PRO A 300 -32.58 -23.40 9.55
C PRO A 300 -32.41 -22.16 10.45
N HIS A 301 -31.18 -21.68 10.58
CA HIS A 301 -30.93 -20.35 11.12
C HIS A 301 -31.57 -19.30 10.21
N ASP A 302 -32.25 -18.34 10.83
CA ASP A 302 -32.86 -17.22 10.14
C ASP A 302 -31.82 -16.15 9.74
N PHE A 303 -32.01 -15.56 8.56
CA PHE A 303 -31.06 -14.58 8.02
C PHE A 303 -31.13 -13.23 8.74
N ARG A 304 -32.31 -12.77 9.15
CA ARG A 304 -32.48 -11.52 9.92
C ARG A 304 -31.82 -11.66 11.27
N GLU A 305 -32.10 -12.75 12.00
CA GLU A 305 -31.46 -13.03 13.29
C GLU A 305 -29.93 -13.06 13.15
N TYR A 306 -29.41 -13.68 12.09
CA TYR A 306 -27.98 -13.65 11.81
C TYR A 306 -27.45 -12.21 11.62
N LEU A 307 -28.09 -11.37 10.79
CA LEU A 307 -27.69 -9.97 10.60
C LEU A 307 -27.74 -9.15 11.90
N GLU A 308 -28.72 -9.39 12.78
CA GLU A 308 -28.76 -8.77 14.10
C GLU A 308 -27.51 -9.09 14.93
N THR A 309 -27.06 -10.36 14.93
CA THR A 309 -25.81 -10.72 15.62
C THR A 309 -24.58 -10.05 15.01
N VAL A 310 -24.56 -9.84 13.69
CA VAL A 310 -23.49 -9.11 13.00
C VAL A 310 -23.48 -7.66 13.49
N VAL A 311 -24.62 -6.97 13.43
CA VAL A 311 -24.76 -5.56 13.80
C VAL A 311 -24.52 -5.31 15.30
N ARG A 312 -24.76 -6.31 16.15
CA ARG A 312 -24.46 -6.27 17.60
C ARG A 312 -22.99 -6.54 17.96
N GLY A 313 -22.17 -7.03 17.03
CA GLY A 313 -20.76 -7.30 17.31
C GLY A 313 -20.46 -8.72 17.83
N THR A 314 -21.41 -9.66 17.76
CA THR A 314 -21.27 -11.00 18.36
C THR A 314 -21.16 -12.14 17.34
N ALA A 315 -21.26 -11.86 16.05
CA ALA A 315 -21.13 -12.87 15.00
C ALA A 315 -19.68 -13.36 14.83
N LYS A 316 -19.51 -14.53 14.22
CA LYS A 316 -18.18 -15.04 13.84
C LYS A 316 -17.97 -14.87 12.34
N GLY A 317 -16.94 -14.12 11.95
CA GLY A 317 -16.53 -14.01 10.56
C GLY A 317 -15.90 -15.30 10.04
N VAL A 318 -15.89 -15.45 8.70
CA VAL A 318 -15.28 -16.62 8.01
C VAL A 318 -13.93 -16.25 7.41
N TYR A 319 -13.03 -17.23 7.31
CA TYR A 319 -11.70 -17.07 6.73
C TYR A 319 -10.83 -15.99 7.39
N THR A 320 -11.14 -15.60 8.63
CA THR A 320 -10.37 -14.63 9.41
C THR A 320 -8.93 -15.10 9.64
N ASP A 321 -8.73 -16.42 9.73
CA ASP A 321 -7.43 -17.07 9.96
C ASP A 321 -6.74 -17.50 8.65
N ARG A 322 -7.53 -17.90 7.64
CA ARG A 322 -7.06 -18.33 6.31
C ARG A 322 -6.99 -17.17 5.34
N VAL A 323 -6.27 -16.13 5.76
CA VAL A 323 -5.83 -15.06 4.88
C VAL A 323 -4.89 -15.69 3.84
N ILE A 324 -5.47 -16.28 2.77
CA ILE A 324 -4.78 -16.57 1.53
C ILE A 324 -4.35 -15.22 1.03
N SER A 325 -3.10 -15.01 1.38
CA SER A 325 -2.26 -13.89 1.16
C SER A 325 -2.61 -12.65 1.99
N LYS A 326 -1.85 -12.54 3.08
CA LYS A 326 -1.19 -11.28 3.42
C LYS A 326 -0.54 -10.60 2.19
N ALA A 327 -0.40 -11.28 1.04
CA ALA A 327 -0.13 -10.71 -0.28
C ALA A 327 -1.34 -10.07 -1.00
N HIS A 328 -2.60 -10.50 -0.84
CA HIS A 328 -3.82 -9.78 -1.26
C HIS A 328 -4.09 -8.61 -0.33
N GLN A 329 -3.83 -8.78 0.98
CA GLN A 329 -3.72 -7.66 1.92
C GLN A 329 -2.46 -6.79 1.71
N ARG A 330 -1.59 -7.13 0.74
CA ARG A 330 -0.49 -6.25 0.25
C ARG A 330 -0.80 -5.69 -1.15
N MET A 331 -1.62 -6.37 -1.96
CA MET A 331 -2.08 -5.94 -3.29
C MET A 331 -3.19 -4.90 -3.16
N PHE A 332 -4.03 -5.03 -2.13
CA PHE A 332 -4.66 -3.91 -1.44
C PHE A 332 -4.01 -3.85 -0.06
N PRO A 333 -3.07 -2.93 0.21
CA PRO A 333 -2.49 -2.84 1.54
C PRO A 333 -3.63 -2.74 2.55
N ARG A 334 -3.59 -3.57 3.60
CA ARG A 334 -4.14 -3.18 4.90
C ARG A 334 -3.46 -1.88 5.22
N THR A 335 -4.13 -0.78 4.93
CA THR A 335 -3.73 0.51 5.41
C THR A 335 -4.31 0.72 6.80
N GLU A 336 -3.94 -0.16 7.73
CA GLU A 336 -3.95 0.17 9.17
C GLU A 336 -2.92 1.27 9.52
N SER A 337 -2.36 1.94 8.50
CA SER A 337 -1.74 3.26 8.66
C SER A 337 -1.93 4.16 7.43
N SER A 338 -2.99 4.01 6.62
CA SER A 338 -3.41 5.07 5.67
C SER A 338 -4.84 5.55 5.90
N ASP A 339 -5.62 4.80 6.67
CA ASP A 339 -6.98 5.18 7.07
C ASP A 339 -7.09 5.73 8.50
N SER A 340 -5.97 5.81 9.24
CA SER A 340 -5.99 6.68 10.41
C SER A 340 -6.20 8.11 9.91
N LEU A 341 -7.10 8.84 10.58
CA LEU A 341 -7.37 10.26 10.35
C LEU A 341 -6.04 11.02 10.13
N TYR A 342 -5.01 10.64 10.89
CA TYR A 342 -3.66 11.19 10.83
C TYR A 342 -2.97 10.98 9.48
N THR A 343 -2.92 9.78 8.91
CA THR A 343 -2.30 9.54 7.60
C THR A 343 -3.06 10.14 6.42
N ARG A 344 -4.35 10.46 6.62
CA ARG A 344 -5.17 11.27 5.69
C ARG A 344 -4.96 12.78 5.86
N ILE A 345 -4.44 13.23 7.01
CA ILE A 345 -4.17 14.65 7.33
C ILE A 345 -2.67 14.99 7.16
N PHE A 346 -1.77 14.01 7.29
CA PHE A 346 -0.32 14.20 7.24
C PHE A 346 0.36 13.06 6.46
N PRO A 347 0.53 13.21 5.12
CA PRO A 347 1.32 12.28 4.32
C PRO A 347 2.77 12.20 4.84
N ARG A 348 3.39 11.01 4.79
CA ARG A 348 4.81 10.82 5.17
C ARG A 348 5.70 11.65 4.27
N THR A 349 6.30 12.70 4.80
CA THR A 349 7.17 13.60 4.04
C THR A 349 8.28 14.11 4.94
N GLU A 350 9.51 14.04 4.44
CA GLU A 350 10.72 14.50 5.12
C GLU A 350 10.80 16.04 5.22
N SER A 351 9.90 16.77 4.55
CA SER A 351 9.96 18.23 4.39
C SER A 351 9.91 19.03 5.69
N SER A 352 9.41 18.45 6.79
CA SER A 352 9.46 19.13 8.09
C SER A 352 10.87 19.05 8.70
N ASP A 353 11.56 17.92 8.58
CA ASP A 353 12.74 17.65 9.41
C ASP A 353 13.99 18.37 8.89
N SER A 354 14.08 18.57 7.57
CA SER A 354 15.18 19.28 6.91
C SER A 354 15.11 20.81 7.04
N LEU A 355 13.94 21.37 7.38
CA LEU A 355 13.77 22.81 7.58
C LEU A 355 14.70 23.33 8.70
N TYR A 356 14.87 22.52 9.75
CA TYR A 356 15.46 22.91 11.04
C TYR A 356 16.98 22.72 11.12
N MET A 357 17.59 22.19 10.07
CA MET A 357 19.05 22.08 9.92
C MET A 357 19.59 22.81 8.71
N SER A 358 18.71 23.38 7.89
CA SER A 358 19.08 24.18 6.74
C SER A 358 19.87 25.43 7.18
N ARG A 359 21.17 25.51 6.86
CA ARG A 359 22.10 26.66 7.01
C ARG A 359 21.40 27.97 7.44
N PHE A 360 21.28 28.23 8.74
CA PHE A 360 20.49 29.35 9.27
C PHE A 360 21.21 30.70 9.31
N ASP A 361 22.44 30.77 8.80
CA ASP A 361 23.22 32.01 8.77
C ASP A 361 22.55 33.15 8.00
N ASP A 362 21.56 32.84 7.15
CA ASP A 362 20.90 33.80 6.28
C ASP A 362 19.37 33.82 6.50
N LEU A 363 18.93 34.31 7.67
CA LEU A 363 17.53 34.62 8.03
C LEU A 363 16.93 35.80 7.23
N ARG A 364 17.15 35.85 5.91
CA ARG A 364 16.85 36.99 5.04
C ARG A 364 15.48 36.85 4.33
N ARG A 365 14.94 37.96 3.83
CA ARG A 365 13.75 37.99 2.95
C ARG A 365 13.90 37.09 1.72
N GLU A 366 15.14 36.92 1.27
CA GLU A 366 15.55 36.06 0.17
C GLU A 366 15.04 34.63 0.35
N ARG A 367 15.20 34.04 1.55
CA ARG A 367 14.70 32.69 1.85
C ARG A 367 13.18 32.57 1.77
N ILE A 368 12.44 33.63 2.07
CA ILE A 368 10.97 33.64 1.95
C ILE A 368 10.57 33.68 0.48
N VAL A 369 11.21 34.54 -0.31
CA VAL A 369 10.98 34.60 -1.76
C VAL A 369 11.36 33.27 -2.41
N GLN A 370 12.49 32.69 -2.02
CA GLN A 370 12.95 31.40 -2.53
C GLN A 370 12.11 30.23 -2.07
N GLY A 371 11.78 30.14 -0.79
CA GLY A 371 10.90 29.12 -0.25
C GLY A 371 9.55 29.14 -0.97
N ARG A 372 9.06 30.32 -1.35
CA ARG A 372 7.88 30.48 -2.22
C ARG A 372 8.14 30.01 -3.65
N CYS A 373 9.23 30.42 -4.29
CA CYS A 373 9.56 30.00 -5.66
C CYS A 373 9.76 28.48 -5.78
N VAL A 374 10.61 27.90 -4.93
CA VAL A 374 10.87 26.44 -4.89
C VAL A 374 9.62 25.70 -4.47
N GLY A 375 8.85 26.21 -3.49
CA GLY A 375 7.57 25.63 -3.09
C GLY A 375 6.54 25.58 -4.22
N VAL A 376 6.48 26.62 -5.06
CA VAL A 376 5.64 26.62 -6.28
C VAL A 376 6.13 25.57 -7.27
N VAL A 377 7.44 25.50 -7.54
CA VAL A 377 8.01 24.48 -8.44
C VAL A 377 7.67 23.07 -7.96
N VAL A 378 7.88 22.80 -6.68
CA VAL A 378 7.56 21.50 -6.06
C VAL A 378 6.07 21.21 -6.13
N TYR A 379 5.21 22.19 -5.87
CA TYR A 379 3.77 22.03 -6.04
C TYR A 379 3.39 21.62 -7.48
N LEU A 380 4.00 22.26 -8.49
CA LEU A 380 3.78 21.90 -9.89
C LEU A 380 4.27 20.49 -10.21
N VAL A 381 5.43 20.09 -9.69
CA VAL A 381 5.95 18.72 -9.80
C VAL A 381 5.00 17.70 -9.15
N LEU A 382 4.44 18.02 -7.98
CA LEU A 382 3.48 17.16 -7.28
C LEU A 382 2.14 17.06 -8.03
N CYS A 383 1.68 18.15 -8.65
CA CYS A 383 0.50 18.13 -9.51
C CYS A 383 0.74 17.24 -10.74
N ALA A 384 1.89 17.37 -11.40
CA ALA A 384 2.27 16.53 -12.53
C ALA A 384 2.35 15.04 -12.13
N LEU A 385 2.98 14.76 -10.99
CA LEU A 385 3.06 13.41 -10.43
C LEU A 385 1.68 12.84 -10.09
N GLY A 386 0.83 13.65 -9.47
CA GLY A 386 -0.53 13.27 -9.11
C GLY A 386 -1.41 12.93 -10.30
N GLU A 387 -1.29 13.68 -11.40
CA GLU A 387 -2.02 13.41 -12.64
C GLU A 387 -1.62 12.06 -13.24
N VAL A 388 -0.32 11.78 -13.36
CA VAL A 388 0.17 10.48 -13.85
C VAL A 388 -0.22 9.33 -12.90
N ALA A 389 -0.01 9.51 -11.61
CA ALA A 389 -0.29 8.48 -10.59
C ALA A 389 -1.79 8.21 -10.39
N SER A 390 -2.64 9.18 -10.69
CA SER A 390 -4.10 8.99 -10.64
C SER A 390 -4.64 8.19 -11.83
N TRP A 391 -3.85 8.12 -12.91
CA TRP A 391 -4.17 7.36 -14.11
C TRP A 391 -3.53 5.97 -14.03
N SER A 392 -2.21 5.86 -13.90
CA SER A 392 -1.58 4.54 -14.00
C SER A 392 -1.76 3.67 -12.73
N PRO A 393 -2.09 2.36 -12.88
CA PRO A 393 -2.10 1.39 -11.79
C PRO A 393 -0.70 0.88 -11.40
N ASP A 394 0.38 1.33 -12.05
CA ASP A 394 1.72 0.79 -11.77
C ASP A 394 2.18 1.12 -10.33
N PRO A 395 2.88 0.19 -9.66
CA PRO A 395 3.21 0.32 -8.24
C PRO A 395 4.36 1.29 -7.94
N SER A 396 5.06 1.78 -8.95
CA SER A 396 6.24 2.64 -8.78
C SER A 396 6.39 3.69 -9.89
N MET A 397 7.09 4.77 -9.56
CA MET A 397 7.39 5.86 -10.50
C MET A 397 8.38 5.44 -11.59
N THR A 398 9.24 4.46 -11.31
CA THR A 398 10.17 3.87 -12.28
C THR A 398 9.45 3.06 -13.35
N ASP A 399 8.32 2.45 -13.00
CA ASP A 399 7.46 1.74 -13.96
C ASP A 399 6.79 2.71 -14.93
N HIS A 400 6.27 3.83 -14.43
CA HIS A 400 5.70 4.88 -15.28
C HIS A 400 6.74 5.42 -16.27
N ALA A 401 7.97 5.65 -15.82
CA ALA A 401 9.07 6.09 -16.71
C ALA A 401 9.39 5.05 -17.79
N THR A 402 9.42 3.77 -17.41
CA THR A 402 9.71 2.66 -18.33
C THR A 402 8.63 2.51 -19.40
N ARG A 403 7.35 2.64 -19.01
CA ARG A 403 6.20 2.44 -19.91
C ARG A 403 5.87 3.68 -20.75
N LEU A 404 5.96 4.89 -20.19
CA LEU A 404 5.54 6.13 -20.86
C LEU A 404 6.67 6.81 -21.65
N CYS A 405 7.94 6.60 -21.25
CA CYS A 405 9.07 7.33 -21.83
C CYS A 405 10.09 6.40 -22.48
N ASP A 406 10.89 5.72 -21.66
CA ASP A 406 12.00 4.90 -22.09
C ASP A 406 12.45 4.03 -20.89
N PRO A 407 12.68 2.73 -21.09
CA PRO A 407 13.26 1.87 -20.05
C PRO A 407 14.57 2.43 -19.45
N ALA A 408 15.38 3.15 -20.23
CA ALA A 408 16.59 3.82 -19.73
C ALA A 408 16.27 4.92 -18.72
N LEU A 409 15.15 5.64 -18.88
CA LEU A 409 14.72 6.65 -17.92
C LEU A 409 14.25 6.00 -16.62
N GLY A 410 13.53 4.88 -16.70
CA GLY A 410 13.10 4.12 -15.52
C GLY A 410 14.27 3.57 -14.70
N PHE A 411 15.27 2.99 -15.37
CA PHE A 411 16.52 2.57 -14.74
C PHE A 411 17.24 3.73 -14.04
N THR A 412 17.50 4.83 -14.77
CA THR A 412 18.22 5.99 -14.22
C THR A 412 17.48 6.63 -13.06
N LEU A 413 16.16 6.81 -13.19
CA LEU A 413 15.33 7.38 -12.13
C LEU A 413 15.46 6.55 -10.86
N GLY A 414 15.38 5.23 -10.94
CA GLY A 414 15.50 4.36 -9.76
C GLY A 414 16.87 4.46 -9.08
N TRP A 415 17.97 4.50 -9.86
CA TRP A 415 19.33 4.65 -9.31
C TRP A 415 19.58 6.02 -8.69
N ILE A 416 19.16 7.10 -9.35
CA ILE A 416 19.28 8.46 -8.82
C ILE A 416 18.45 8.63 -7.55
N TYR A 417 17.26 8.03 -7.51
CA TYR A 417 16.40 8.02 -6.34
C TYR A 417 17.03 7.25 -5.17
N TRP A 418 17.71 6.14 -5.45
CA TRP A 418 18.48 5.39 -4.45
C TRP A 418 19.70 6.18 -3.94
N PHE A 419 20.52 6.75 -4.84
CA PHE A 419 21.68 7.58 -4.46
C PHE A 419 21.27 8.75 -3.58
N LYS A 420 20.15 9.40 -3.90
CA LYS A 420 19.58 10.48 -3.09
C LYS A 420 19.41 10.06 -1.63
N PHE A 421 18.71 8.97 -1.34
CA PHE A 421 18.49 8.52 0.05
C PHE A 421 19.75 7.99 0.71
N MET A 422 20.67 7.40 -0.04
CA MET A 422 21.96 6.98 0.49
C MET A 422 22.81 8.16 1.00
N VAL A 423 22.72 9.33 0.36
CA VAL A 423 23.41 10.56 0.81
C VAL A 423 22.63 11.26 1.94
N VAL A 424 21.32 11.08 2.05
CA VAL A 424 20.53 11.63 3.16
C VAL A 424 20.95 11.01 4.50
N ILE A 425 21.34 9.73 4.55
CA ILE A 425 21.75 9.07 5.79
C ILE A 425 22.96 9.78 6.46
N PRO A 426 24.14 9.91 5.80
CA PRO A 426 25.27 10.61 6.39
C PRO A 426 24.97 12.10 6.64
N ASN A 427 24.11 12.73 5.82
CA ASN A 427 23.65 14.10 6.06
C ASN A 427 22.96 14.23 7.43
N GLN A 428 21.97 13.38 7.70
CA GLN A 428 21.22 13.41 8.96
C GLN A 428 22.11 13.03 10.14
N LEU A 429 23.01 12.06 9.99
CA LEU A 429 23.94 11.68 11.07
C LEU A 429 24.90 12.82 11.44
N ALA A 430 25.49 13.49 10.45
CA ALA A 430 26.33 14.67 10.68
C ALA A 430 25.55 15.79 11.39
N ALA A 431 24.29 15.97 11.01
CA ALA A 431 23.45 16.97 11.61
C ALA A 431 23.06 16.61 13.06
N GLY A 432 22.77 15.35 13.35
CA GLY A 432 22.53 14.86 14.71
C GLY A 432 23.74 15.08 15.62
N GLU A 433 24.95 14.94 15.09
CA GLU A 433 26.18 15.23 15.81
C GLU A 433 26.32 16.74 16.14
N LEU A 434 25.96 17.63 15.21
CA LEU A 434 25.89 19.08 15.47
C LEU A 434 24.86 19.45 16.54
N LEU A 435 23.79 18.67 16.70
CA LEU A 435 22.85 18.90 17.81
C LEU A 435 23.43 18.40 19.14
N ILE A 436 24.14 17.28 19.13
CA ILE A 436 24.75 16.74 20.35
C ILE A 436 25.83 17.66 20.90
N SER A 437 26.57 18.37 20.03
CA SER A 437 27.60 19.32 20.47
C SER A 437 27.09 20.48 21.31
N TYR A 438 25.77 20.68 21.35
CA TYR A 438 25.13 21.55 22.32
C TYR A 438 25.38 21.15 23.80
N TRP A 439 25.51 19.84 24.08
CA TRP A 439 25.69 19.31 25.44
C TRP A 439 27.12 18.84 25.73
N GLN A 440 28.04 18.88 24.76
CA GLN A 440 29.42 18.41 24.92
C GLN A 440 30.43 19.38 24.34
N ASP A 441 31.53 19.59 25.07
CA ASP A 441 32.56 20.57 24.67
C ASP A 441 33.58 20.03 23.64
N ASN A 442 33.57 18.71 23.36
CA ASN A 442 34.65 18.03 22.62
C ASN A 442 34.11 17.12 21.49
N GLU A 443 33.64 17.73 20.40
CA GLU A 443 33.04 17.05 19.24
C GLU A 443 33.91 15.91 18.68
N ALA A 444 35.20 16.18 18.44
CA ALA A 444 36.11 15.23 17.79
C ALA A 444 36.32 13.93 18.60
N LYS A 445 36.25 14.00 19.94
CA LYS A 445 36.50 12.86 20.81
C LYS A 445 35.36 11.83 20.78
N TYR A 446 34.12 12.28 20.60
CA TYR A 446 32.92 11.43 20.69
C TYR A 446 32.20 11.24 19.34
N SER A 447 32.68 11.84 18.25
CA SER A 447 32.12 11.70 16.90
C SER A 447 31.91 10.23 16.48
N VAL A 448 32.93 9.38 16.69
CA VAL A 448 32.87 7.94 16.39
C VAL A 448 31.76 7.26 17.20
N LEU A 449 31.68 7.56 18.50
CA LEU A 449 30.73 6.95 19.43
C LEU A 449 29.29 7.29 19.01
N TRP A 450 29.01 8.56 18.76
CA TRP A 450 27.67 9.02 18.39
C TRP A 450 27.26 8.56 17.00
N THR A 451 28.17 8.62 16.01
CA THR A 451 27.92 8.08 14.67
C THR A 451 27.59 6.59 14.72
N THR A 452 28.36 5.82 15.51
CA THR A 452 28.11 4.38 15.70
C THR A 452 26.78 4.12 16.41
N ALA A 453 26.47 4.88 17.46
CA ALA A 453 25.24 4.74 18.23
C ALA A 453 24.00 5.03 17.36
N PHE A 454 24.00 6.14 16.62
CA PHE A 454 22.90 6.50 15.73
C PHE A 454 22.72 5.49 14.61
N LEU A 455 23.80 5.09 13.94
CA LEU A 455 23.74 4.09 12.87
C LEU A 455 23.24 2.75 13.41
N GLY A 456 23.70 2.32 14.59
CA GLY A 456 23.23 1.12 15.28
C GLY A 456 21.73 1.14 15.56
N VAL A 457 21.20 2.26 16.08
CA VAL A 457 19.77 2.44 16.34
C VAL A 457 18.96 2.36 15.05
N ILE A 458 19.41 3.02 13.98
CA ILE A 458 18.71 3.06 12.68
C ILE A 458 18.69 1.67 12.02
N ILE A 459 19.80 0.94 12.05
CA ILE A 459 19.89 -0.43 11.51
C ILE A 459 19.05 -1.41 12.34
N ALA A 460 19.09 -1.30 13.68
CA ALA A 460 18.27 -2.11 14.57
C ALA A 460 16.78 -1.89 14.33
N ALA A 461 16.36 -0.63 14.22
CA ALA A 461 14.97 -0.27 13.92
C ALA A 461 14.50 -0.83 12.57
N ASN A 462 15.32 -0.71 11.52
CA ASN A 462 14.98 -1.23 10.19
C ASN A 462 14.97 -2.76 10.11
N SER A 463 15.82 -3.45 10.88
CA SER A 463 15.92 -4.92 10.89
C SER A 463 14.85 -5.60 11.75
N MET A 464 14.47 -5.02 12.89
CA MET A 464 13.55 -5.64 13.85
C MET A 464 12.07 -5.32 13.58
N CYS A 465 11.76 -4.13 13.04
CA CYS A 465 10.41 -3.56 13.11
C CYS A 465 9.64 -3.48 11.78
N GLY A 466 9.90 -4.34 10.78
CA GLY A 466 9.19 -4.29 9.48
C GLY A 466 7.66 -4.17 9.53
N ARG A 467 7.00 -4.71 10.58
CA ARG A 467 5.54 -4.57 10.83
C ARG A 467 5.13 -3.36 11.66
N TYR A 468 6.03 -2.83 12.49
CA TYR A 468 5.72 -1.78 13.47
C TYR A 468 6.31 -0.41 13.10
N LEU A 469 7.30 -0.35 12.19
CA LEU A 469 7.91 0.88 11.68
C LEU A 469 6.85 1.86 11.19
N GLY A 470 5.85 1.36 10.47
CA GLY A 470 4.76 2.21 9.98
C GLY A 470 3.91 2.83 11.10
N LYS A 471 3.77 2.16 12.25
CA LYS A 471 3.04 2.67 13.43
C LYS A 471 3.89 3.66 14.22
N TYR A 472 5.17 3.35 14.45
CA TYR A 472 6.09 4.26 15.13
C TYR A 472 6.29 5.55 14.35
N GLU A 473 6.43 5.48 13.03
CA GLU A 473 6.64 6.67 12.21
C GLU A 473 5.41 7.59 12.23
N VAL A 474 4.21 7.03 12.32
CA VAL A 474 2.97 7.82 12.47
C VAL A 474 2.95 8.56 13.81
N ILE A 475 3.33 7.88 14.90
CA ILE A 475 3.40 8.49 16.24
C ILE A 475 4.48 9.57 16.29
N LEU A 476 5.67 9.29 15.75
CA LEU A 476 6.77 10.24 15.66
C LEU A 476 6.41 11.45 14.79
N SER A 477 5.69 11.23 13.69
CA SER A 477 5.16 12.31 12.85
C SER A 477 4.17 13.19 13.62
N PHE A 478 3.26 12.61 14.40
CA PHE A 478 2.31 13.38 15.21
C PHE A 478 3.05 14.24 16.24
N PHE A 479 4.03 13.64 16.91
CA PHE A 479 4.89 14.34 17.85
C PHE A 479 5.65 15.50 17.18
N LYS A 480 6.19 15.30 15.96
CA LYS A 480 6.86 16.34 15.17
C LYS A 480 5.94 17.54 14.91
N VAL A 481 4.72 17.28 14.43
CA VAL A 481 3.74 18.34 14.14
C VAL A 481 3.35 19.09 15.42
N LEU A 482 3.20 18.40 16.55
CA LEU A 482 2.87 19.00 17.84
C LEU A 482 3.97 19.95 18.31
N VAL A 483 5.23 19.50 18.33
CA VAL A 483 6.40 20.33 18.69
C VAL A 483 6.50 21.52 17.75
N MET A 484 6.23 21.35 16.46
CA MET A 484 6.30 22.43 15.48
C MET A 484 5.19 23.45 15.63
N SER A 485 3.98 23.01 15.95
CA SER A 485 2.88 23.92 16.28
C SER A 485 3.19 24.70 17.55
N GLY A 486 3.80 24.05 18.55
CA GLY A 486 4.26 24.67 19.80
C GLY A 486 5.35 25.72 19.59
N LEU A 487 6.35 25.43 18.75
CA LEU A 487 7.40 26.37 18.37
C LEU A 487 6.84 27.58 17.61
N MET A 488 5.85 27.36 16.76
CA MET A 488 5.18 28.44 16.01
C MET A 488 4.39 29.34 16.98
N ALA A 489 3.65 28.75 17.92
CA ALA A 489 2.93 29.49 18.96
C ALA A 489 3.89 30.28 19.86
N LEU A 490 4.97 29.66 20.32
CA LEU A 490 6.02 30.32 21.10
C LEU A 490 6.62 31.50 20.32
N SER A 491 6.92 31.29 19.04
CA SER A 491 7.48 32.35 18.18
C SER A 491 6.54 33.55 18.04
N ILE A 492 5.22 33.30 17.93
CA ILE A 492 4.20 34.37 17.89
C ILE A 492 4.18 35.14 19.22
N VAL A 493 4.16 34.42 20.35
CA VAL A 493 4.15 35.05 21.70
C VAL A 493 5.38 35.93 21.89
N LEU A 494 6.56 35.46 21.49
CA LEU A 494 7.80 36.22 21.59
C LEU A 494 7.84 37.41 20.65
N ALA A 495 7.28 37.28 19.44
CA ALA A 495 7.21 38.38 18.48
C ALA A 495 6.31 39.52 18.98
N LEU A 496 5.27 39.18 19.76
CA LEU A 496 4.33 40.11 20.40
C LEU A 496 4.83 40.65 21.75
N GLY A 497 6.04 40.31 22.18
CA GLY A 497 6.65 40.83 23.42
C GLY A 497 6.37 40.01 24.69
N GLY A 498 5.91 38.77 24.56
CA GLY A 498 5.70 37.84 25.68
C GLY A 498 6.99 37.23 26.26
N GLY A 499 8.17 37.71 25.86
CA GLY A 499 9.47 37.25 26.37
C GLY A 499 9.87 37.93 27.70
N PRO A 500 10.95 37.45 28.37
CA PRO A 500 11.49 38.02 29.61
C PRO A 500 11.85 39.50 29.46
N ASP A 501 12.35 39.87 28.30
CA ASP A 501 12.74 41.25 27.95
C ASP A 501 11.54 42.19 27.81
N ARG A 502 10.30 41.66 27.77
CA ARG A 502 9.04 42.37 27.48
C ARG A 502 9.07 43.27 26.23
N ASP A 503 10.03 43.05 25.34
CA ASP A 503 10.24 43.84 24.14
C ASP A 503 9.51 43.24 22.94
N MET A 504 8.69 44.05 22.27
CA MET A 504 7.99 43.64 21.05
C MET A 504 8.96 43.66 19.87
N LYS A 505 9.54 42.50 19.57
CA LYS A 505 10.51 42.30 18.48
C LYS A 505 9.87 42.51 17.09
N GLY A 506 8.63 42.05 16.88
CA GLY A 506 7.85 42.33 15.66
C GLY A 506 8.64 42.21 14.35
N PHE A 507 8.49 43.19 13.45
CA PHE A 507 9.29 43.29 12.21
C PHE A 507 10.54 44.18 12.38
N ARG A 508 11.06 44.35 13.60
CA ARG A 508 12.20 45.25 13.88
C ARG A 508 13.47 44.79 13.16
N TYR A 509 13.82 43.51 13.28
CA TYR A 509 15.00 42.93 12.63
C TYR A 509 14.89 42.86 11.10
N TRP A 510 13.69 43.03 10.54
CA TRP A 510 13.49 43.19 9.09
C TRP A 510 13.83 44.59 8.59
N ARG A 511 13.84 45.59 9.48
CA ARG A 511 14.22 46.98 9.15
C ARG A 511 15.69 47.25 9.48
N ASP A 512 16.19 46.75 10.61
CA ASP A 512 17.55 46.98 11.09
C ASP A 512 18.04 45.74 11.85
N PRO A 513 19.06 44.98 11.40
CA PRO A 513 20.12 45.30 10.40
C PRO A 513 19.72 45.19 8.92
N GLY A 514 18.45 44.91 8.62
CA GLY A 514 17.88 44.95 7.26
C GLY A 514 17.60 43.57 6.65
N ALA A 515 16.67 43.52 5.69
CA ALA A 515 16.10 42.27 5.18
C ALA A 515 16.94 41.55 4.09
N PHE A 516 17.92 42.23 3.49
CA PHE A 516 18.84 41.72 2.46
C PHE A 516 20.26 42.11 2.86
N ALA A 517 21.21 41.17 2.86
CA ALA A 517 22.62 41.55 3.02
C ALA A 517 23.11 42.01 1.65
N ASN A 518 23.28 43.31 1.46
CA ASN A 518 23.89 43.84 0.25
C ASN A 518 25.32 43.32 0.18
N GLY A 519 25.53 42.24 -0.58
CA GLY A 519 26.86 41.85 -1.02
C GLY A 519 27.51 43.00 -1.81
N THR A 520 28.83 43.05 -1.79
CA THR A 520 29.66 44.03 -2.49
C THR A 520 29.46 43.93 -4.01
N GLY A 521 28.45 44.65 -4.52
CA GLY A 521 28.19 44.77 -5.96
C GLY A 521 26.71 44.95 -6.29
N GLY A 522 26.26 46.21 -6.41
CA GLY A 522 24.96 46.64 -6.97
C GLY A 522 23.69 46.04 -6.32
N ALA A 523 22.70 46.88 -5.99
CA ALA A 523 21.48 46.43 -5.28
C ALA A 523 20.77 45.23 -5.94
N VAL A 524 20.74 45.14 -7.27
CA VAL A 524 20.06 44.04 -8.00
C VAL A 524 20.96 42.80 -8.13
N ALA A 525 22.24 42.98 -8.48
CA ALA A 525 23.17 41.86 -8.67
C ALA A 525 23.48 41.16 -7.34
N GLY A 526 23.66 41.92 -6.26
CA GLY A 526 23.80 41.39 -4.89
C GLY A 526 22.56 40.63 -4.44
N THR A 527 21.36 41.14 -4.70
CA THR A 527 20.09 40.46 -4.35
C THR A 527 19.89 39.17 -5.12
N VAL A 528 20.12 39.18 -6.44
CA VAL A 528 20.04 37.97 -7.27
C VAL A 528 21.05 36.93 -6.77
N ARG A 529 22.28 37.35 -6.48
CA ARG A 529 23.31 36.43 -5.98
C ARG A 529 22.96 35.83 -4.63
N ALA A 530 22.46 36.63 -3.70
CA ALA A 530 22.11 36.18 -2.37
C ALA A 530 20.89 35.22 -2.37
N ILE A 531 19.94 35.46 -3.28
CA ILE A 531 18.94 34.48 -3.68
C ILE A 531 19.64 33.18 -4.14
N CYS A 532 20.49 33.19 -5.17
CA CYS A 532 21.16 31.99 -5.68
C CYS A 532 21.82 31.12 -4.58
N ARG A 533 22.47 31.76 -3.60
CA ARG A 533 23.16 31.11 -2.46
C ARG A 533 22.24 30.25 -1.57
N THR A 534 20.94 30.58 -1.48
CA THR A 534 20.01 29.95 -0.54
C THR A 534 19.20 28.78 -1.15
N VAL A 535 19.28 28.59 -2.48
CA VAL A 535 18.53 27.55 -3.21
C VAL A 535 18.78 26.12 -2.72
N PRO A 536 20.01 25.63 -2.47
CA PRO A 536 20.22 24.24 -2.02
C PRO A 536 19.47 23.94 -0.72
N SER A 537 19.59 24.87 0.22
CA SER A 537 18.99 24.73 1.53
C SER A 537 17.46 24.77 1.45
N ALA A 538 16.90 25.58 0.54
CA ALA A 538 15.47 25.60 0.26
C ALA A 538 15.00 24.31 -0.47
N THR A 539 15.79 23.76 -1.40
CA THR A 539 15.49 22.49 -2.07
C THR A 539 15.46 21.34 -1.07
N LEU A 540 16.41 21.31 -0.12
CA LEU A 540 16.46 20.30 0.94
C LEU A 540 15.21 20.33 1.83
N ALA A 541 14.67 21.52 2.11
CA ALA A 541 13.41 21.70 2.86
C ALA A 541 12.20 21.01 2.17
N TYR A 542 12.24 20.83 0.85
CA TYR A 542 11.17 20.20 0.09
C TYR A 542 11.45 18.75 -0.29
N LEU A 543 12.58 18.20 0.15
CA LEU A 543 12.95 16.80 -0.07
C LEU A 543 11.86 15.85 0.46
N GLY A 544 11.61 14.77 -0.29
CA GLY A 544 10.65 13.73 0.12
C GLY A 544 9.19 14.12 -0.08
N SER A 545 8.90 15.28 -0.68
CA SER A 545 7.53 15.63 -1.08
C SER A 545 6.98 14.65 -2.13
N GLU A 546 7.85 14.16 -3.02
CA GLU A 546 7.51 13.15 -4.03
C GLU A 546 7.19 11.76 -3.44
N LEU A 547 7.53 11.48 -2.17
CA LEU A 547 7.17 10.23 -1.49
C LEU A 547 5.65 10.05 -1.38
N MET A 548 4.92 11.15 -1.41
CA MET A 548 3.46 11.11 -1.47
C MET A 548 2.94 10.52 -2.77
N GLY A 549 3.60 10.76 -3.90
CA GLY A 549 3.23 10.14 -5.17
C GLY A 549 3.28 8.62 -5.07
N MET A 550 4.35 8.07 -4.49
CA MET A 550 4.43 6.63 -4.21
C MET A 550 3.40 6.14 -3.19
N THR A 551 2.96 7.00 -2.28
CA THR A 551 1.90 6.65 -1.33
C THR A 551 0.55 6.57 -2.05
N ILE A 552 0.25 7.53 -2.94
CA ILE A 552 -0.94 7.56 -3.79
C ILE A 552 -1.03 6.28 -4.63
N LEU A 553 0.07 5.86 -5.25
CA LEU A 553 0.17 4.61 -6.03
C LEU A 553 -0.13 3.34 -5.24
N ARG A 554 -0.06 3.41 -3.90
CA ARG A 554 -0.33 2.29 -2.99
C ARG A 554 -1.66 2.42 -2.26
N THR A 555 -2.49 3.41 -2.60
CA THR A 555 -3.83 3.57 -1.99
C THR A 555 -4.90 2.84 -2.78
N GLN A 556 -5.95 2.39 -2.10
CA GLN A 556 -7.07 1.67 -2.74
C GLN A 556 -7.82 2.54 -3.77
N ASN A 557 -7.85 3.86 -3.56
CA ASN A 557 -8.45 4.84 -4.48
C ASN A 557 -7.43 5.96 -4.80
N PRO A 558 -6.48 5.73 -5.72
CA PRO A 558 -5.44 6.70 -6.08
C PRO A 558 -6.02 8.06 -6.51
N ARG A 559 -7.19 8.04 -7.17
CA ARG A 559 -7.88 9.23 -7.69
C ARG A 559 -8.27 10.24 -6.61
N LYS A 560 -9.11 9.83 -5.65
CA LYS A 560 -9.53 10.68 -4.52
C LYS A 560 -8.36 10.99 -3.58
N ALA A 561 -7.44 10.03 -3.42
CA ALA A 561 -6.25 10.20 -2.59
C ALA A 561 -5.29 11.26 -3.17
N ALA A 562 -5.08 11.29 -4.49
CA ALA A 562 -4.19 12.23 -5.15
C ALA A 562 -4.62 13.68 -4.93
N GLY A 563 -5.87 14.02 -5.28
CA GLY A 563 -6.38 15.39 -5.14
C GLY A 563 -6.34 15.90 -3.69
N ARG A 564 -6.65 15.03 -2.72
CA ARG A 564 -6.60 15.39 -1.30
C ARG A 564 -5.16 15.53 -0.77
N ALA A 565 -4.28 14.57 -1.07
CA ALA A 565 -2.89 14.58 -0.61
C ALA A 565 -2.12 15.80 -1.13
N ILE A 566 -2.34 16.19 -2.39
CA ILE A 566 -1.72 17.37 -3.00
C ILE A 566 -2.18 18.65 -2.29
N LYS A 567 -3.49 18.82 -2.05
CA LYS A 567 -4.04 19.99 -1.35
C LYS A 567 -3.50 20.10 0.08
N VAL A 568 -3.54 19.00 0.84
CA VAL A 568 -3.03 18.95 2.22
C VAL A 568 -1.54 19.34 2.26
N THR A 569 -0.77 18.86 1.29
CA THR A 569 0.67 19.13 1.25
C THR A 569 1.00 20.53 0.79
N PHE A 570 0.20 21.09 -0.11
CA PHE A 570 0.28 22.50 -0.45
C PHE A 570 0.07 23.39 0.78
N TYR A 571 -0.98 23.15 1.57
CA TYR A 571 -1.21 23.89 2.81
C TYR A 571 -0.13 23.62 3.86
N ARG A 572 0.40 22.40 3.93
CA ARG A 572 1.53 22.07 4.82
C ARG A 572 2.79 22.85 4.44
N ILE A 573 3.12 22.90 3.15
CA ILE A 573 4.24 23.67 2.62
C ILE A 573 4.04 25.15 2.94
N LEU A 574 2.87 25.69 2.60
CA LEU A 574 2.55 27.10 2.78
C LEU A 574 2.57 27.53 4.26
N VAL A 575 1.93 26.78 5.14
CA VAL A 575 1.84 27.14 6.57
C VAL A 575 3.18 26.89 7.27
N PHE A 576 3.71 25.66 7.26
CA PHE A 576 4.89 25.35 8.07
C PHE A 576 6.20 25.92 7.50
N ASN A 577 6.36 26.09 6.19
CA ASN A 577 7.62 26.65 5.66
C ASN A 577 7.59 28.18 5.71
N ILE A 578 6.52 28.80 5.21
CA ILE A 578 6.48 30.27 5.07
C ILE A 578 6.26 30.93 6.43
N VAL A 579 5.32 30.45 7.23
CA VAL A 579 5.01 31.06 8.54
C VAL A 579 6.19 30.87 9.50
N ASN A 580 6.79 29.67 9.58
CA ASN A 580 7.93 29.46 10.48
C ASN A 580 9.15 30.30 10.09
N ILE A 581 9.52 30.38 8.81
CA ILE A 581 10.66 31.20 8.38
C ILE A 581 10.37 32.69 8.64
N THR A 582 9.13 33.14 8.42
CA THR A 582 8.74 34.53 8.69
C THR A 582 8.85 34.86 10.17
N LEU A 583 8.31 34.01 11.04
CA LEU A 583 8.37 34.19 12.49
C LEU A 583 9.80 34.11 13.03
N LEU A 584 10.61 33.20 12.50
CA LEU A 584 12.01 33.09 12.91
C LEU A 584 12.82 34.33 12.53
N GLY A 585 12.61 34.86 11.31
CA GLY A 585 13.23 36.11 10.87
C GLY A 585 12.76 37.35 11.64
N MET A 586 11.62 37.27 12.34
CA MET A 586 11.17 38.34 13.27
C MET A 586 11.88 38.28 14.63
N LEU A 587 12.43 37.12 15.01
CA LEU A 587 12.93 36.87 16.36
C LEU A 587 14.45 36.89 16.49
N VAL A 588 15.18 36.55 15.42
CA VAL A 588 16.64 36.45 15.44
C VAL A 588 17.27 37.41 14.43
N PRO A 589 18.18 38.31 14.88
CA PRO A 589 19.01 39.10 13.98
C PRO A 589 19.91 38.23 13.12
N HIS A 590 20.08 38.61 11.86
CA HIS A 590 20.91 37.91 10.86
C HIS A 590 22.38 37.75 11.28
N ASP A 591 22.91 38.68 12.05
CA ASP A 591 24.31 38.80 12.48
C ASP A 591 24.64 38.06 13.79
N THR A 592 23.70 37.30 14.35
CA THR A 592 23.87 36.69 15.69
C THR A 592 24.89 35.55 15.70
N HIS A 593 25.89 35.64 16.59
CA HIS A 593 26.96 34.64 16.77
C HIS A 593 26.52 33.28 17.36
N MET A 594 25.25 33.14 17.77
CA MET A 594 24.72 31.91 18.39
C MET A 594 24.21 30.85 17.39
N LEU A 595 24.19 31.18 16.09
CA LEU A 595 23.71 30.27 15.05
C LEU A 595 24.75 29.22 14.69
N ALA A 596 24.28 27.99 14.49
CA ALA A 596 25.12 26.82 14.28
C ALA A 596 26.13 26.90 13.11
N PHE A 597 25.91 27.80 12.16
CA PHE A 597 26.76 27.93 10.97
C PHE A 597 27.50 29.28 10.89
N SER A 598 27.34 30.17 11.89
CA SER A 598 27.88 31.54 11.86
C SER A 598 29.40 31.56 11.76
N HIS A 599 29.94 32.54 11.02
CA HIS A 599 31.37 32.70 10.74
C HIS A 599 32.24 32.91 11.99
N ASN A 600 31.63 33.46 13.05
CA ASN A 600 32.28 33.82 14.31
C ASN A 600 31.64 33.09 15.50
N ALA A 601 30.98 31.94 15.26
CA ALA A 601 30.37 31.17 16.35
C ALA A 601 31.46 30.65 17.31
N PRO A 602 31.33 30.84 18.64
CA PRO A 602 32.22 30.17 19.58
C PRO A 602 32.07 28.65 19.42
N GLN A 603 33.20 27.93 19.42
CA GLN A 603 33.28 26.47 19.25
C GLN A 603 32.43 25.63 20.24
N HIS A 604 31.75 26.27 21.20
CA HIS A 604 31.16 25.63 22.38
C HIS A 604 29.69 25.98 22.65
N ARG A 605 28.91 26.46 21.65
CA ARG A 605 27.45 26.68 21.83
C ARG A 605 26.69 26.83 20.50
N THR A 606 26.91 25.89 19.60
CA THR A 606 26.36 25.84 18.26
C THR A 606 24.87 25.45 18.32
N ALA A 607 23.95 26.43 18.32
CA ALA A 607 22.52 26.18 18.48
C ALA A 607 21.77 26.27 17.14
N SER A 608 20.78 25.38 16.93
CA SER A 608 19.75 25.58 15.89
C SER A 608 19.04 26.92 16.13
N ALA A 609 18.58 27.61 15.07
CA ALA A 609 17.99 28.94 15.20
C ALA A 609 16.82 29.01 16.20
N PHE A 610 15.99 27.96 16.29
CA PHE A 610 14.92 27.87 17.29
C PHE A 610 15.43 27.66 18.72
N VAL A 611 16.56 26.94 18.87
CA VAL A 611 17.23 26.77 20.15
C VAL A 611 17.87 28.09 20.58
N ALA A 612 18.44 28.86 19.65
CA ALA A 612 18.96 30.20 19.89
C ALA A 612 17.85 31.21 20.27
N VAL A 613 16.69 31.15 19.62
CA VAL A 613 15.50 31.90 20.05
C VAL A 613 15.11 31.51 21.48
N ALA A 614 15.00 30.21 21.77
CA ALA A 614 14.60 29.76 23.10
C ALA A 614 15.62 30.14 24.20
N GLN A 615 16.92 30.17 23.87
CA GLN A 615 17.97 30.62 24.77
C GLN A 615 17.86 32.10 25.11
N SER A 616 17.46 32.92 24.14
CA SER A 616 17.28 34.36 24.32
C SER A 616 15.92 34.74 24.92
N ALA A 617 15.00 33.79 25.11
CA ALA A 617 13.59 34.08 25.33
C ALA A 617 12.91 33.35 26.50
N GLY A 618 13.62 32.56 27.31
CA GLY A 618 12.94 31.82 28.38
C GLY A 618 13.81 31.05 29.38
N PRO A 619 13.18 30.20 30.21
CA PRO A 619 13.85 29.37 31.22
C PRO A 619 14.93 28.48 30.59
N SER A 620 16.03 28.27 31.32
CA SER A 620 17.20 27.49 30.88
C SER A 620 16.88 26.07 30.38
N VAL A 621 15.71 25.53 30.71
CA VAL A 621 15.27 24.17 30.35
C VAL A 621 14.72 24.05 28.92
N ILE A 622 14.07 25.09 28.38
CA ILE A 622 13.40 25.02 27.06
C ILE A 622 14.38 24.68 25.92
N PRO A 623 15.57 25.31 25.82
CA PRO A 623 16.56 24.98 24.81
C PRO A 623 16.97 23.50 24.80
N HIS A 624 17.12 22.88 25.98
CA HIS A 624 17.47 21.47 26.09
C HIS A 624 16.35 20.55 25.58
N ILE A 625 15.09 20.83 25.91
CA ILE A 625 13.94 20.06 25.42
C ILE A 625 13.85 20.16 23.90
N LEU A 626 13.97 21.38 23.36
CA LEU A 626 13.89 21.61 21.92
C LEU A 626 15.04 20.92 21.18
N ASN A 627 16.26 21.00 21.70
CA ASN A 627 17.41 20.34 21.09
C ASN A 627 17.26 18.80 21.10
N ALA A 628 16.68 18.24 22.17
CA ALA A 628 16.37 16.81 22.24
C ALA A 628 15.26 16.39 21.25
N CYS A 629 14.22 17.21 21.09
CA CYS A 629 13.19 16.99 20.08
C CYS A 629 13.77 17.03 18.65
N LEU A 630 14.62 18.01 18.35
CA LEU A 630 15.29 18.10 17.05
C LEU A 630 16.18 16.87 16.79
N LEU A 631 16.88 16.37 17.80
CA LEU A 631 17.69 15.16 17.67
C LEU A 631 16.83 13.94 17.30
N LEU A 632 15.65 13.81 17.91
CA LEU A 632 14.68 12.77 17.57
C LEU A 632 14.18 12.90 16.12
N PHE A 633 14.05 14.12 15.60
CA PHE A 633 13.55 14.35 14.24
C PHE A 633 14.55 13.87 13.20
N VAL A 634 15.82 14.17 13.44
CA VAL A 634 16.95 13.80 12.60
C VAL A 634 17.14 12.29 12.57
N LEU A 635 17.04 11.63 13.73
CA LEU A 635 17.09 10.17 13.80
C LEU A 635 15.92 9.51 13.08
N SER A 636 14.72 10.08 13.18
CA SER A 636 13.54 9.60 12.45
C SER A 636 13.70 9.79 10.93
N ALA A 637 14.22 10.93 10.47
CA ALA A 637 14.52 11.17 9.05
C ALA A 637 15.59 10.20 8.52
N ALA A 638 16.67 9.95 9.29
CA ALA A 638 17.70 8.99 8.92
C ALA A 638 17.16 7.54 8.85
N ASN A 639 16.29 7.17 9.78
CA ASN A 639 15.60 5.88 9.78
C ASN A 639 14.72 5.70 8.54
N GLN A 640 13.98 6.74 8.16
CA GLN A 640 13.16 6.76 6.94
C GLN A 640 14.02 6.68 5.67
N ALA A 641 15.13 7.40 5.61
CA ALA A 641 16.04 7.38 4.47
C ALA A 641 16.63 5.97 4.24
N LEU A 642 17.07 5.27 5.30
CA LEU A 642 17.56 3.89 5.19
C LEU A 642 16.46 2.92 4.73
N GLN A 643 15.23 3.10 5.22
CA GLN A 643 14.07 2.32 4.80
C GLN A 643 13.81 2.52 3.29
N MET A 644 13.77 3.77 2.84
CA MET A 644 13.50 4.12 1.45
C MET A 644 14.61 3.62 0.52
N ALA A 645 15.89 3.81 0.87
CA ALA A 645 17.01 3.27 0.13
C ALA A 645 16.91 1.73 -0.03
N SER A 646 16.58 1.03 1.05
CA SER A 646 16.45 -0.44 1.04
C SER A 646 15.28 -0.92 0.17
N VAL A 647 14.13 -0.23 0.21
CA VAL A 647 12.95 -0.56 -0.60
C VAL A 647 13.16 -0.25 -2.07
N THR A 648 13.79 0.89 -2.39
CA THR A 648 14.12 1.25 -3.78
C THR A 648 15.12 0.28 -4.39
N LEU A 649 16.17 -0.10 -3.64
CA LEU A 649 17.14 -1.09 -4.12
C LEU A 649 16.52 -2.47 -4.33
N HIS A 650 15.62 -2.88 -3.44
CA HIS A 650 14.84 -4.10 -3.61
C HIS A 650 13.93 -4.04 -4.85
N GLY A 651 13.23 -2.93 -5.09
CA GLY A 651 12.43 -2.71 -6.31
C GLY A 651 13.27 -2.84 -7.58
N LEU A 652 14.41 -2.15 -7.64
CA LEU A 652 15.36 -2.26 -8.75
C LEU A 652 15.79 -3.71 -9.02
N SER A 653 15.99 -4.52 -7.98
CA SER A 653 16.36 -5.93 -8.15
C SER A 653 15.21 -6.81 -8.67
N LEU A 654 13.95 -6.49 -8.34
CA LEU A 654 12.79 -7.17 -8.91
C LEU A 654 12.64 -6.86 -10.40
N ASP A 655 12.94 -5.63 -10.79
CA ASP A 655 12.87 -5.15 -12.17
C ASP A 655 14.10 -5.57 -13.01
N LYS A 656 14.99 -6.43 -12.47
CA LYS A 656 16.25 -6.88 -13.08
C LYS A 656 17.24 -5.75 -13.39
N ASN A 657 17.07 -4.60 -12.72
CA ASN A 657 17.93 -3.42 -12.82
C ASN A 657 19.01 -3.37 -11.73
N ALA A 658 19.02 -4.34 -10.82
CA ALA A 658 20.06 -4.57 -9.80
C ALA A 658 20.28 -6.08 -9.58
N PRO A 659 21.39 -6.51 -8.94
CA PRO A 659 21.71 -7.92 -8.72
C PRO A 659 20.59 -8.72 -8.05
N TYR A 660 20.30 -9.92 -8.58
CA TYR A 660 19.16 -10.74 -8.15
C TYR A 660 19.16 -11.11 -6.66
N PHE A 661 20.33 -11.30 -6.03
CA PHE A 661 20.38 -11.67 -4.62
C PHE A 661 19.75 -10.61 -3.68
N LEU A 662 19.65 -9.36 -4.13
CA LEU A 662 19.04 -8.26 -3.37
C LEU A 662 17.50 -8.37 -3.28
N CYS A 663 16.85 -9.14 -4.16
CA CYS A 663 15.39 -9.28 -4.17
C CYS A 663 14.85 -10.19 -3.05
N ARG A 664 15.73 -10.85 -2.28
CA ARG A 664 15.33 -11.85 -1.30
C ARG A 664 14.89 -11.21 0.01
N THR A 665 13.67 -11.53 0.44
CA THR A 665 13.10 -11.07 1.71
C THR A 665 13.17 -12.16 2.80
N ASN A 666 13.26 -11.75 4.06
CA ASN A 666 13.21 -12.67 5.20
C ASN A 666 11.74 -13.06 5.51
N ARG A 667 11.49 -14.04 6.39
CA ARG A 667 10.15 -14.51 6.84
C ARG A 667 9.22 -13.38 7.32
N ARG A 668 9.79 -12.24 7.74
CA ARG A 668 9.06 -11.04 8.20
C ARG A 668 8.68 -10.08 7.06
N GLY A 669 9.16 -10.29 5.83
CA GLY A 669 8.93 -9.42 4.66
C GLY A 669 9.95 -8.29 4.48
N THR A 670 10.99 -8.22 5.32
CA THR A 670 12.06 -7.22 5.19
C THR A 670 13.10 -7.67 4.14
N PRO A 671 13.50 -6.82 3.18
CA PRO A 671 14.55 -7.13 2.20
C PRO A 671 15.93 -7.07 2.86
N ILE A 672 16.34 -8.18 3.49
CA ILE A 672 17.50 -8.20 4.38
C ILE A 672 18.83 -7.96 3.65
N TYR A 673 18.95 -8.43 2.41
CA TYR A 673 20.16 -8.23 1.61
C TYR A 673 20.28 -6.79 1.12
N SER A 674 19.18 -6.19 0.61
CA SER A 674 19.14 -4.76 0.29
C SER A 674 19.43 -3.89 1.52
N LEU A 675 18.81 -4.21 2.66
CA LEU A 675 19.06 -3.50 3.92
C LEU A 675 20.52 -3.64 4.35
N GLY A 676 21.11 -4.84 4.26
CA GLY A 676 22.51 -5.07 4.59
C GLY A 676 23.46 -4.28 3.71
N THR A 677 23.23 -4.25 2.39
CA THR A 677 24.03 -3.45 1.45
C THR A 677 23.90 -1.95 1.73
N CYS A 678 22.68 -1.45 1.91
CA CYS A 678 22.46 -0.03 2.25
C CYS A 678 23.08 0.32 3.62
N SER A 679 23.02 -0.58 4.60
CA SER A 679 23.62 -0.38 5.93
C SER A 679 25.14 -0.35 5.85
N ALA A 680 25.76 -1.21 5.05
CA ALA A 680 27.21 -1.21 4.83
C ALA A 680 27.68 0.08 4.17
N LEU A 681 26.91 0.59 3.19
CA LEU A 681 27.20 1.88 2.55
C LEU A 681 26.88 3.09 3.43
N ALA A 682 25.91 2.97 4.36
CA ALA A 682 25.63 4.01 5.35
C ALA A 682 26.81 4.25 6.31
N CYS A 683 27.75 3.31 6.43
CA CYS A 683 29.03 3.52 7.11
C CYS A 683 29.86 4.66 6.49
N LEU A 684 29.53 5.15 5.27
CA LEU A 684 30.12 6.38 4.75
C LEU A 684 29.87 7.60 5.66
N ALA A 685 28.92 7.54 6.60
CA ALA A 685 28.77 8.53 7.65
C ALA A 685 30.01 8.70 8.53
N TYR A 686 30.89 7.69 8.63
CA TYR A 686 32.17 7.82 9.35
C TYR A 686 33.15 8.80 8.68
N LEU A 687 32.91 9.25 7.44
CA LEU A 687 33.63 10.39 6.86
C LEU A 687 33.53 11.66 7.72
N ASN A 688 32.55 11.70 8.63
CA ASN A 688 32.39 12.80 9.55
C ASN A 688 33.61 13.01 10.45
N ILE A 689 34.28 11.93 10.83
CA ILE A 689 35.43 11.93 11.75
C ILE A 689 36.61 12.71 11.15
N SER A 690 36.85 12.57 9.86
CA SER A 690 37.99 13.23 9.18
C SER A 690 37.64 14.62 8.64
N SER A 691 36.39 14.82 8.24
CA SER A 691 35.96 16.01 7.48
C SER A 691 35.33 17.09 8.37
N GLY A 692 34.79 16.70 9.53
CA GLY A 692 33.97 17.52 10.41
C GLY A 692 32.50 17.63 9.98
N SER A 693 31.61 17.64 10.97
CA SER A 693 30.13 17.60 10.82
C SER A 693 29.57 18.69 9.92
N LYS A 694 30.12 19.90 10.05
CA LYS A 694 29.71 21.04 9.22
C LYS A 694 30.00 20.83 7.73
N ARG A 695 31.20 20.34 7.38
CA ARG A 695 31.60 20.12 5.97
C ARG A 695 30.85 18.96 5.35
N LEU A 696 30.73 17.83 6.05
CA LEU A 696 30.01 16.67 5.54
C LEU A 696 28.53 16.99 5.30
N PHE A 697 27.91 17.74 6.21
CA PHE A 697 26.56 18.25 6.04
C PHE A 697 26.44 19.09 4.77
N GLU A 698 27.29 20.12 4.59
CA GLU A 698 27.23 21.01 3.43
C GLU A 698 27.40 20.28 2.08
N TYR A 699 28.38 19.38 1.99
CA TYR A 699 28.60 18.57 0.78
C TYR A 699 27.44 17.62 0.50
N SER A 700 26.87 17.01 1.54
CA SER A 700 25.72 16.12 1.38
C SER A 700 24.47 16.86 0.95
N VAL A 701 24.24 18.08 1.47
CA VAL A 701 23.13 18.95 1.03
C VAL A 701 23.24 19.30 -0.45
N ASN A 702 24.43 19.62 -0.95
CA ASN A 702 24.65 19.92 -2.36
C ASN A 702 24.32 18.70 -3.25
N LEU A 703 24.82 17.52 -2.88
CA LEU A 703 24.55 16.26 -3.58
C LEU A 703 23.07 15.89 -3.59
N VAL A 704 22.41 15.90 -2.43
CA VAL A 704 20.98 15.55 -2.30
C VAL A 704 20.11 16.54 -3.07
N SER A 705 20.44 17.83 -3.04
CA SER A 705 19.72 18.85 -3.81
C SER A 705 19.78 18.55 -5.31
N MET A 706 20.96 18.20 -5.83
CA MET A 706 21.12 17.88 -7.25
C MET A 706 20.35 16.61 -7.65
N PHE A 707 20.45 15.53 -6.85
CA PHE A 707 19.66 14.32 -7.12
C PHE A 707 18.15 14.54 -7.04
N SER A 708 17.70 15.45 -6.18
CA SER A 708 16.28 15.82 -6.06
C SER A 708 15.79 16.59 -7.28
N ILE A 709 16.56 17.57 -7.75
CA ILE A 709 16.24 18.33 -8.97
C ILE A 709 16.20 17.39 -10.18
N LEU A 710 17.16 16.47 -10.30
CA LEU A 710 17.16 15.46 -11.37
C LEU A 710 15.94 14.54 -11.30
N THR A 711 15.56 14.10 -10.09
CA THR A 711 14.33 13.32 -9.87
C THR A 711 13.09 14.10 -10.32
N TRP A 712 12.97 15.37 -9.93
CA TRP A 712 11.84 16.22 -10.32
C TRP A 712 11.82 16.48 -11.83
N ALA A 713 12.98 16.69 -12.45
CA ALA A 713 13.09 16.80 -13.90
C ALA A 713 12.60 15.51 -14.60
N SER A 714 12.98 14.32 -14.11
CA SER A 714 12.47 13.05 -14.64
C SER A 714 10.96 12.93 -14.51
N ILE A 715 10.37 13.33 -13.37
CA ILE A 715 8.91 13.33 -13.16
C ILE A 715 8.20 14.21 -14.19
N LEU A 716 8.75 15.39 -14.45
CA LEU A 716 8.19 16.32 -15.44
C LEU A 716 8.30 15.75 -16.86
N VAL A 717 9.40 15.06 -17.19
CA VAL A 717 9.54 14.33 -18.46
C VAL A 717 8.48 13.23 -18.61
N ILE A 718 8.20 12.48 -17.54
CA ILE A 718 7.12 11.48 -17.53
C ILE A 718 5.76 12.12 -17.80
N HIS A 719 5.47 13.25 -17.17
CA HIS A 719 4.22 13.99 -17.41
C HIS A 719 4.12 14.54 -18.83
N PHE A 720 5.22 15.01 -19.43
CA PHE A 720 5.24 15.40 -20.85
C PHE A 720 4.92 14.23 -21.78
N SER A 721 5.54 13.07 -21.55
CA SER A 721 5.25 11.85 -22.30
C SER A 721 3.80 11.39 -22.12
N PHE A 722 3.28 11.46 -20.90
CA PHE A 722 1.88 11.13 -20.60
C PHE A 722 0.90 12.00 -21.38
N ILE A 723 1.10 13.33 -21.38
CA ILE A 723 0.24 14.26 -22.15
C ILE A 723 0.36 13.99 -23.65
N ARG A 724 1.56 13.71 -24.16
CA ARG A 724 1.77 13.39 -25.59
C ARG A 724 1.07 12.09 -25.99
N ALA A 725 1.15 11.04 -25.16
CA ALA A 725 0.46 9.77 -25.38
C ALA A 725 -1.06 9.96 -25.39
N ARG A 726 -1.61 10.71 -24.42
CA ARG A 726 -3.04 11.05 -24.37
C ARG A 726 -3.52 11.78 -25.62
N LYS A 727 -2.76 12.80 -26.06
CA LYS A 727 -3.09 13.57 -27.27
C LYS A 727 -3.02 12.72 -28.53
N ALA A 728 -2.01 11.85 -28.65
CA ALA A 728 -1.87 10.95 -29.79
C ALA A 728 -3.05 9.96 -29.90
N GLN A 729 -3.59 9.52 -28.76
CA GLN A 729 -4.69 8.55 -28.67
C GLN A 729 -6.07 9.19 -28.51
N LYS A 730 -6.17 10.52 -28.66
CA LYS A 730 -7.43 11.29 -28.59
C LYS A 730 -8.23 11.10 -27.29
N ILE A 731 -7.55 10.86 -26.17
CA ILE A 731 -8.19 10.75 -24.85
C ILE A 731 -8.53 12.16 -24.34
N THR A 732 -9.82 12.45 -24.15
CA THR A 732 -10.30 13.76 -23.68
C THR A 732 -9.94 14.02 -22.22
N ASP A 733 -9.87 15.30 -21.84
CA ASP A 733 -9.55 15.73 -20.46
C ASP A 733 -10.64 15.37 -19.44
N GLU A 734 -11.86 15.06 -19.89
CA GLU A 734 -12.99 14.67 -19.04
C GLU A 734 -12.82 13.27 -18.41
N VAL A 735 -12.00 12.41 -19.04
CA VAL A 735 -11.73 11.06 -18.53
C VAL A 735 -10.67 11.07 -17.42
N LEU A 736 -9.91 12.18 -17.28
CA LEU A 736 -8.90 12.31 -16.23
C LEU A 736 -9.54 12.50 -14.86
N SER A 737 -9.17 11.65 -13.92
CA SER A 737 -9.70 11.69 -12.55
C SER A 737 -9.08 12.80 -11.70
N PHE A 738 -7.83 13.17 -11.98
CA PHE A 738 -7.20 14.35 -11.42
C PHE A 738 -6.40 15.04 -12.53
N ARG A 739 -6.69 16.32 -12.74
CA ARG A 739 -6.00 17.17 -13.71
C ARG A 739 -5.07 18.11 -12.97
N ALA A 740 -3.81 18.20 -13.39
CA ALA A 740 -2.94 19.23 -12.86
C ALA A 740 -3.53 20.62 -13.22
N PRO A 741 -3.69 21.54 -12.25
CA PRO A 741 -4.42 22.79 -12.45
C PRO A 741 -3.80 23.71 -13.52
N LEU A 742 -2.49 23.63 -13.74
CA LEU A 742 -1.77 24.34 -14.81
C LEU A 742 -1.36 23.43 -15.98
N GLY A 743 -1.75 22.15 -15.94
CA GLY A 743 -1.47 21.14 -16.97
C GLY A 743 -0.04 21.19 -17.53
N LEU A 744 0.07 21.18 -18.85
CA LEU A 744 1.33 21.22 -19.59
C LEU A 744 2.16 22.48 -19.31
N PHE A 745 1.50 23.64 -19.15
CA PHE A 745 2.18 24.91 -18.90
C PHE A 745 2.89 24.90 -17.54
N GLY A 746 2.21 24.38 -16.50
CA GLY A 746 2.81 24.19 -15.18
C GLY A 746 4.06 23.33 -15.21
N SER A 747 4.02 22.21 -15.94
CA SER A 747 5.17 21.32 -16.09
C SER A 747 6.32 21.96 -16.86
N TRP A 748 6.03 22.82 -17.84
CA TRP A 748 7.04 23.60 -18.57
C TRP A 748 7.73 24.62 -17.66
N VAL A 749 6.95 25.39 -16.89
CA VAL A 749 7.47 26.35 -15.91
C VAL A 749 8.34 25.64 -14.87
N ALA A 750 7.89 24.50 -14.35
CA ALA A 750 8.63 23.73 -13.37
C ALA A 750 9.95 23.15 -13.94
N LEU A 751 9.94 22.68 -15.19
CA LEU A 751 11.14 22.13 -15.82
C LEU A 751 12.17 23.23 -16.08
N VAL A 752 11.73 24.37 -16.63
CA VAL A 752 12.60 25.54 -16.81
C VAL A 752 13.17 25.99 -15.47
N ALA A 753 12.36 26.04 -14.42
CA ALA A 753 12.84 26.39 -13.10
C ALA A 753 13.88 25.39 -12.55
N CYS A 754 13.71 24.09 -12.77
CA CYS A 754 14.70 23.07 -12.39
C CYS A 754 16.03 23.26 -13.13
N VAL A 755 15.99 23.51 -14.44
CA VAL A 755 17.18 23.80 -15.26
C VAL A 755 17.82 25.12 -14.84
N PHE A 756 17.01 26.16 -14.65
CA PHE A 756 17.45 27.48 -14.23
C PHE A 756 18.15 27.44 -12.87
N VAL A 757 17.56 26.75 -11.88
CA VAL A 757 18.19 26.50 -10.58
C VAL A 757 19.53 25.79 -10.78
N THR A 758 19.60 24.76 -11.61
CA THR A 758 20.84 24.00 -11.88
C THR A 758 21.94 24.89 -12.47
N VAL A 759 21.60 25.78 -13.40
CA VAL A 759 22.54 26.73 -14.02
C VAL A 759 22.97 27.81 -13.05
N ILE A 760 22.02 28.37 -12.29
CA ILE A 760 22.27 29.43 -11.32
C ILE A 760 23.23 29.00 -10.22
N ARG A 761 23.15 27.75 -9.76
CA ARG A 761 24.11 27.19 -8.80
C ARG A 761 25.56 27.27 -9.29
N GLY A 762 25.78 27.44 -10.59
CA GLY A 762 27.11 27.56 -11.18
C GLY A 762 27.74 28.91 -10.88
N LEU A 763 26.89 29.93 -10.63
CA LEU A 763 27.30 31.28 -10.29
C LEU A 763 27.89 31.36 -8.87
N ASP A 764 27.55 30.42 -7.98
CA ASP A 764 28.14 30.31 -6.64
C ASP A 764 29.66 30.10 -6.67
N PHE A 765 30.20 29.57 -7.78
CA PHE A 765 31.64 29.31 -7.96
C PHE A 765 32.42 30.50 -8.52
N VAL A 766 31.71 31.49 -9.07
CA VAL A 766 32.29 32.72 -9.63
C VAL A 766 32.57 33.74 -8.53
N ASP A 767 31.88 33.65 -7.38
CA ASP A 767 32.03 34.60 -6.29
C ASP A 767 33.12 34.19 -5.28
N PRO A 768 34.19 34.99 -5.10
CA PRO A 768 35.25 34.71 -4.14
C PRO A 768 34.78 34.65 -2.68
N GLU A 769 33.71 35.36 -2.33
CA GLU A 769 33.18 35.46 -0.95
C GLU A 769 32.35 34.25 -0.50
N PHE A 770 31.94 33.36 -1.42
CA PHE A 770 31.00 32.28 -1.11
C PHE A 770 31.63 31.08 -0.38
N TYR A 771 32.89 30.75 -0.68
CA TYR A 771 33.64 29.71 0.02
C TYR A 771 34.73 30.34 0.91
N PRO A 772 34.50 30.47 2.22
CA PRO A 772 35.51 30.96 3.15
C PRO A 772 36.71 30.01 3.23
N ARG A 773 37.85 30.53 3.69
CA ARG A 773 39.11 29.79 3.86
C ARG A 773 38.87 28.48 4.63
N GLY A 774 38.95 27.34 3.93
CA GLY A 774 38.87 25.99 4.52
C GLY A 774 37.91 25.02 3.83
N ILE A 775 36.95 25.47 3.02
CA ILE A 775 36.16 24.58 2.15
C ILE A 775 36.80 24.56 0.77
N ASP A 776 37.09 23.36 0.26
CA ASP A 776 37.69 23.22 -1.06
C ASP A 776 36.64 23.52 -2.13
N ARG A 777 36.79 24.66 -2.81
CA ARG A 777 35.90 25.12 -3.88
C ARG A 777 35.75 24.05 -4.97
N SER A 778 36.80 23.26 -5.22
CA SER A 778 36.77 22.19 -6.20
C SER A 778 35.84 21.05 -5.77
N MET A 779 35.92 20.61 -4.51
CA MET A 779 35.04 19.56 -3.96
C MET A 779 33.59 20.02 -3.89
N ALA A 780 33.37 21.29 -3.56
CA ALA A 780 32.02 21.84 -3.52
C ALA A 780 31.39 21.97 -4.91
N PHE A 781 32.21 22.21 -5.95
CA PHE A 781 31.81 22.15 -7.35
C PHE A 781 31.44 20.73 -7.77
N VAL A 782 32.31 19.77 -7.47
CA VAL A 782 32.08 18.36 -7.77
C VAL A 782 30.80 17.87 -7.10
N THR A 783 30.64 18.07 -5.79
CA THR A 783 29.44 17.64 -5.04
C THR A 783 28.16 18.32 -5.52
N SER A 784 28.24 19.55 -6.04
CA SER A 784 27.09 20.24 -6.61
C SER A 784 26.67 19.70 -7.98
N TYR A 785 27.59 19.18 -8.81
CA TYR A 785 27.31 18.84 -10.21
C TYR A 785 27.46 17.37 -10.59
N ILE A 786 28.12 16.54 -9.79
CA ILE A 786 28.40 15.13 -10.08
C ILE A 786 27.14 14.30 -10.40
N GLY A 787 25.98 14.72 -9.89
CA GLY A 787 24.70 14.08 -10.23
C GLY A 787 24.36 14.14 -11.72
N ILE A 788 24.74 15.21 -12.44
CA ILE A 788 24.41 15.37 -13.87
C ILE A 788 25.20 14.41 -14.76
N PRO A 789 26.55 14.35 -14.70
CA PRO A 789 27.30 13.33 -15.42
C PRO A 789 26.85 11.92 -15.06
N LEU A 790 26.61 11.64 -13.77
CA LEU A 790 26.13 10.33 -13.34
C LEU A 790 24.78 9.97 -14.00
N TYR A 791 23.82 10.91 -14.00
CA TYR A 791 22.53 10.73 -14.67
C TYR A 791 22.69 10.43 -16.16
N ILE A 792 23.52 11.20 -16.86
CA ILE A 792 23.80 11.03 -18.29
C ILE A 792 24.46 9.66 -18.54
N THR A 793 25.46 9.29 -17.75
CA THR A 793 26.14 8.00 -17.85
C THR A 793 25.19 6.83 -17.61
N LEU A 794 24.26 6.92 -16.65
CA LEU A 794 23.26 5.88 -16.41
C LEU A 794 22.30 5.72 -17.60
N VAL A 795 21.80 6.82 -18.17
CA VAL A 795 20.91 6.78 -19.35
C VAL A 795 21.64 6.21 -20.57
N ILE A 796 22.83 6.75 -20.87
CA ILE A 796 23.62 6.36 -22.04
C ILE A 796 24.11 4.92 -21.89
N GLY A 797 24.65 4.56 -20.73
CA GLY A 797 25.14 3.21 -20.43
C GLY A 797 24.04 2.17 -20.55
N TYR A 798 22.85 2.45 -20.01
CA TYR A 798 21.71 1.54 -20.15
C TYR A 798 21.25 1.40 -21.61
N LYS A 799 21.19 2.52 -22.37
CA LYS A 799 20.86 2.50 -23.80
C LYS A 799 21.86 1.70 -24.62
N PHE A 800 23.16 1.84 -24.36
CA PHE A 800 24.17 1.05 -25.08
C PHE A 800 24.11 -0.44 -24.71
N GLY A 801 23.91 -0.77 -23.43
CA GLY A 801 23.86 -2.16 -22.97
C GLY A 801 22.62 -2.93 -23.41
N THR A 802 21.45 -2.31 -23.34
CA THR A 802 20.16 -2.97 -23.63
C THR A 802 19.59 -2.65 -25.01
N LYS A 803 20.18 -1.68 -25.73
CA LYS A 803 19.67 -1.14 -27.00
C LYS A 803 18.20 -0.70 -26.89
N SER A 804 17.81 -0.14 -25.73
CA SER A 804 16.44 0.30 -25.47
C SER A 804 16.02 1.42 -26.43
N LYS A 805 14.77 1.33 -26.93
CA LYS A 805 14.16 2.34 -27.79
C LYS A 805 13.22 3.22 -26.97
N HIS A 806 13.12 4.48 -27.37
CA HIS A 806 12.13 5.39 -26.83
C HIS A 806 10.73 4.88 -27.19
N VAL A 807 9.80 4.91 -26.24
CA VAL A 807 8.42 4.48 -26.45
C VAL A 807 7.69 5.58 -27.24
N GLN A 808 7.14 5.24 -28.40
CA GLN A 808 6.40 6.23 -29.18
C GLN A 808 5.05 6.50 -28.52
N PRO A 809 4.56 7.76 -28.53
CA PRO A 809 3.28 8.12 -27.91
C PRO A 809 2.07 7.31 -28.40
N GLN A 810 2.13 6.78 -29.63
CA GLN A 810 1.08 5.98 -30.26
C GLN A 810 1.07 4.53 -29.76
N ASP A 811 2.24 4.02 -29.35
CA ASP A 811 2.45 2.63 -28.93
C ASP A 811 2.27 2.44 -27.41
N VAL A 812 2.07 3.53 -26.67
CA VAL A 812 1.80 3.48 -25.23
C VAL A 812 0.45 2.82 -25.00
N ASP A 813 0.40 1.69 -24.30
CA ASP A 813 -0.87 1.06 -23.92
C ASP A 813 -1.56 1.86 -22.80
N MET A 814 -2.37 2.85 -23.18
CA MET A 814 -3.13 3.66 -22.23
C MET A 814 -4.39 2.95 -21.69
N GLY A 815 -4.82 1.87 -22.35
CA GLY A 815 -6.01 1.09 -21.99
C GLY A 815 -5.78 0.26 -20.72
N SER A 816 -4.65 -0.44 -20.63
CA SER A 816 -4.24 -1.13 -19.39
C SER A 816 -3.77 -0.18 -18.27
N LEU A 817 -3.53 1.09 -18.60
CA LEU A 817 -3.18 2.16 -17.67
C LEU A 817 -4.41 2.93 -17.15
N THR A 818 -5.64 2.55 -17.47
CA THR A 818 -6.82 3.17 -16.85
C THR A 818 -7.05 2.59 -15.46
N PRO A 819 -7.26 3.41 -14.41
CA PRO A 819 -7.86 2.90 -13.19
C PRO A 819 -9.32 2.53 -13.49
N MET A 820 -9.89 1.56 -12.79
CA MET A 820 -11.31 1.21 -12.92
C MET A 820 -12.19 2.47 -12.81
N PRO A 821 -13.20 2.68 -13.68
CA PRO A 821 -14.04 3.89 -13.66
C PRO A 821 -14.66 4.15 -12.28
N GLU A 822 -14.81 5.43 -11.89
CA GLU A 822 -15.70 5.78 -10.77
C GLU A 822 -17.15 5.55 -11.25
N PRO A 823 -18.07 5.12 -10.36
CA PRO A 823 -19.49 5.08 -10.70
C PRO A 823 -19.94 6.49 -11.09
N HIS A 824 -20.36 6.66 -12.34
CA HIS A 824 -20.68 7.96 -12.91
C HIS A 824 -21.76 8.70 -12.11
N VAL A 825 -21.48 9.95 -11.76
CA VAL A 825 -22.49 10.95 -11.39
C VAL A 825 -23.32 11.21 -12.64
N ALA A 826 -24.63 10.95 -12.55
CA ALA A 826 -25.58 11.27 -13.60
C ALA A 826 -25.55 12.77 -13.91
N VAL A 827 -25.03 13.14 -15.08
CA VAL A 827 -25.30 14.44 -15.71
C VAL A 827 -26.34 14.18 -16.79
N GLY A 828 -27.44 14.93 -16.70
CA GLY A 828 -28.69 14.65 -17.40
C GLY A 828 -28.62 14.67 -18.92
N ASN A 829 -29.44 13.80 -19.49
CA ASN A 829 -30.11 13.85 -20.79
C ASN A 829 -29.61 14.85 -21.84
N THR A 830 -29.08 14.31 -22.95
CA THR A 830 -29.57 14.67 -24.30
C THR A 830 -29.55 13.44 -25.21
N VAL A 831 -30.68 13.23 -25.87
CA VAL A 831 -31.03 12.21 -26.85
C VAL A 831 -30.16 12.30 -28.11
N GLY A 832 -29.77 11.15 -28.69
CA GLY A 832 -29.14 11.08 -30.02
C GLY A 832 -28.85 9.65 -30.48
N GLN A 833 -29.54 9.24 -31.54
CA GLN A 833 -29.67 7.94 -32.20
C GLN A 833 -28.40 7.15 -32.61
N GLU A 834 -28.61 5.83 -32.65
CA GLU A 834 -28.18 4.82 -33.65
C GLU A 834 -26.71 4.44 -33.87
N GLY A 835 -26.47 3.13 -33.90
CA GLY A 835 -25.23 2.52 -34.41
C GLY A 835 -25.01 1.09 -33.95
N SER A 836 -25.86 0.15 -34.39
CA SER A 836 -25.65 -1.30 -34.23
C SER A 836 -24.37 -1.75 -34.94
N VAL A 837 -23.42 -2.36 -34.23
CA VAL A 837 -22.34 -3.15 -34.84
C VAL A 837 -22.16 -4.46 -34.08
N SER A 838 -22.75 -5.50 -34.66
CA SER A 838 -22.49 -6.92 -34.40
C SER A 838 -21.11 -7.32 -34.92
N ILE A 839 -20.30 -8.04 -34.13
CA ILE A 839 -19.11 -8.76 -34.61
C ILE A 839 -19.07 -10.17 -33.97
N PRO A 840 -18.76 -11.23 -34.74
CA PRO A 840 -19.19 -12.59 -34.45
C PRO A 840 -18.17 -13.41 -33.65
N LEU A 841 -18.70 -14.39 -32.93
CA LEU A 841 -17.98 -15.55 -32.41
C LEU A 841 -17.30 -16.30 -33.56
N ASN A 842 -15.99 -16.52 -33.44
CA ASN A 842 -15.37 -17.65 -34.14
C ASN A 842 -14.54 -18.48 -33.17
N ARG A 843 -14.89 -19.77 -33.16
CA ARG A 843 -14.19 -20.89 -32.52
C ARG A 843 -12.91 -21.19 -33.28
N THR A 844 -11.83 -21.42 -32.55
CA THR A 844 -10.89 -22.55 -32.76
C THR A 844 -10.21 -22.84 -31.44
#